data_AF-A0A368JKL7-F1
#
_entry.id   AF-A0A368JKL7-F1
#
_cell.length_a   1.000
_cell.length_b   1.000
_cell.length_c   1.000
_cell.angle_alpha   90.00
_cell.angle_beta   90.00
_cell.angle_gamma   90.00
#
_symmetry.space_group_name_H-M   'P 1'
#
loop_
_entity.id
_entity.type
_entity.pdbx_description
1 polymer ?
#
loop_
_entity_poly.entity_id
_entity_poly.type
_entity_poly.pdbx_seq_one_letter_code
_entity_poly.pdbx_strand_id
1 'polypeptide(L)'
;MKKMTVLAWLLPALAFAQPSALQKGFQTPPNAAKPRVWWHWMNGNITKEGITKDLEWMNRIGIGGFQNFDASLFTPAVTPQKLVFMTPEWKDAFKHTTDLAQKLQLEMAIAGSPGWSVTGGPWVPASDGMKKYVWTETRVPGGQPFSGKLPQPPNTTGNFQNVPLGAAMLGGSAGKPQNYYADAAVIAYRLPAAEKSLASLNPKITSSGGTFSLADLTDGDLAKTTMLPPMEVGQDMWIQYAFDSPQTVKALTIVGATSGGALAEFRGAPDNRALKVSDDGVNFRDVVVIRGSTVPQNTMSILPTTAKYFRVTFKTLEPQGNPFAAMMGGSAAPGKPEGVPVAELVLHNTDRVDLFEEKAGFNPWKESTHSLIKTDADAIPTQDVVDLTAKMSADGTLNWTPPTGGDWVVMRLGYSLTGRNNHPASPEATGLEVDKLDNVAVRKYIDTYLDMYKEATGGQMGAQGLQYMVLDSYEAGHMTWTKAMPEEFLKRRGYDIKPWLPVLTGRVVNSAEASEKFLWDFRKTIGELIVENHYEVIGEALKVRGMKRYTESHEGGRIFLADGMDVKRKADVPMSAMWTPGSLAGGADEEVRSEADIREAASVAHIYGQNLVAAESMTSVGNAFSWHPEKLKRTADLEMASGLNRFVVHTSVHQPLDDKKPGISLGPFGQYFTRQETWAEQASVWMSYLGRSCFLLQQGKPVVDVLYYYGENNNITQLFTQKLPAIPDGYAFDFANATVVKSALRVEGGKMVTPGGQQYRLMVLDSSARTMTLPVLKKLGELVKAGMKIAGVKPERSPSLSDNPAGPRSAEFTALVNQIWTHPNVSTKPVDAVLSEMNVPKDVDISGASSKVLYVHRQTADTDLYWLDNRSDNPNEATVSFRVTGKVPELWNPETGKTEKVSYQIKDGRTIVPLQFESWQAYFIVFRDKATVTSFTKPAVTESPVVSVTGAWKVAFQEGRGAPAQATFNTLASLTENTDPGVKYFSGTATYDNVFDVPKVTKNASYILDLGEVKNIAEVIVNGKIVGTVWKKPFRIDITQALKPGRNTVQVKVTNLWVNRLIGDAQPAVTSKITFTTMPFYRADSPLLPSGLLGPVRVLEATPAAATVKQ
;
A
#
# COMPACT_ATOMS: atom_id res chain seq x y z
N MET A 1 56.37 46.87 -56.75
CA MET A 1 56.25 45.66 -55.90
C MET A 1 55.00 45.78 -55.05
N LYS A 2 54.13 44.76 -55.13
CA LYS A 2 52.80 44.66 -54.49
C LYS A 2 52.91 43.96 -53.12
N LYS A 3 52.10 44.41 -52.15
CA LYS A 3 51.16 43.67 -51.25
C LYS A 3 51.70 42.39 -50.54
N MET A 4 51.37 42.04 -49.29
CA MET A 4 50.17 42.29 -48.49
C MET A 4 50.43 41.77 -47.05
N THR A 5 49.91 42.50 -46.07
CA THR A 5 49.83 42.16 -44.64
C THR A 5 48.82 41.01 -44.41
N VAL A 6 49.16 40.00 -43.60
CA VAL A 6 48.21 38.99 -43.11
C VAL A 6 48.06 39.13 -41.60
N LEU A 7 46.83 39.44 -41.20
CA LEU A 7 46.34 39.59 -39.83
C LEU A 7 45.87 38.21 -39.35
N ALA A 8 46.56 37.60 -38.38
CA ALA A 8 46.15 36.33 -37.78
C ALA A 8 45.06 36.58 -36.71
N TRP A 9 43.87 36.05 -36.95
CA TRP A 9 42.75 36.03 -36.01
C TRP A 9 43.03 35.08 -34.83
N LEU A 10 43.07 35.62 -33.61
CA LEU A 10 42.88 34.88 -32.36
C LEU A 10 41.38 34.69 -32.11
N LEU A 11 40.84 33.54 -32.53
CA LEU A 11 39.55 33.04 -32.05
C LEU A 11 39.80 32.23 -30.76
N PRO A 12 39.17 32.57 -29.62
CA PRO A 12 39.14 31.66 -28.49
C PRO A 12 38.28 30.47 -28.89
N ALA A 13 38.90 29.30 -29.03
CA ALA A 13 38.16 28.06 -29.10
C ALA A 13 37.41 27.89 -27.77
N LEU A 14 36.10 28.18 -27.79
CA LEU A 14 35.16 27.73 -26.77
C LEU A 14 35.22 26.21 -26.75
N ALA A 15 36.06 25.65 -25.87
CA ALA A 15 36.03 24.24 -25.54
C ALA A 15 34.67 23.97 -24.89
N PHE A 16 33.69 23.51 -25.67
CA PHE A 16 32.46 22.94 -25.13
C PHE A 16 32.87 21.72 -24.30
N ALA A 17 32.93 21.89 -22.98
CA ALA A 17 33.16 20.78 -22.06
C ALA A 17 32.11 19.70 -22.33
N GLN A 18 32.55 18.47 -22.57
CA GLN A 18 31.62 17.37 -22.83
C GLN A 18 30.72 17.14 -21.60
N PRO A 19 29.41 16.89 -21.79
CA PRO A 19 28.51 16.59 -20.68
C PRO A 19 29.00 15.38 -19.87
N SER A 20 28.98 15.49 -18.55
CA SER A 20 29.32 14.35 -17.67
C SER A 20 28.37 13.16 -17.89
N ALA A 21 28.78 11.94 -17.51
CA ALA A 21 27.91 10.75 -17.58
C ALA A 21 26.60 10.93 -16.80
N LEU A 22 26.66 11.59 -15.63
CA LEU A 22 25.50 11.95 -14.83
C LEU A 22 24.56 12.90 -15.59
N GLN A 23 25.10 13.93 -16.23
CA GLN A 23 24.32 14.88 -17.02
C GLN A 23 23.68 14.23 -18.26
N LYS A 24 24.43 13.35 -18.94
CA LYS A 24 23.90 12.59 -20.08
C LYS A 24 22.78 11.64 -19.66
N GLY A 25 22.95 10.91 -18.55
CA GLY A 25 21.91 10.04 -18.01
C GLY A 25 20.69 10.81 -17.50
N PHE A 26 20.87 12.02 -16.98
CA PHE A 26 19.75 12.89 -16.63
C PHE A 26 19.01 13.41 -17.86
N GLN A 27 19.72 13.84 -18.91
CA GLN A 27 19.07 14.33 -20.14
C GLN A 27 18.38 13.21 -20.91
N THR A 28 18.97 12.01 -20.91
CA THR A 28 18.46 10.80 -21.59
C THR A 28 18.52 9.61 -20.63
N PRO A 29 17.49 9.42 -19.80
CA PRO A 29 17.46 8.35 -18.81
C PRO A 29 17.64 6.95 -19.40
N PRO A 30 18.50 6.10 -18.79
CA PRO A 30 18.61 4.71 -19.19
C PRO A 30 17.32 3.95 -18.85
N ASN A 31 17.14 2.75 -19.45
CA ASN A 31 15.92 1.97 -19.26
C ASN A 31 15.63 1.62 -17.79
N ALA A 32 16.67 1.44 -16.96
CA ALA A 32 16.53 1.18 -15.52
C ALA A 32 15.86 2.32 -14.73
N ALA A 33 15.92 3.55 -15.24
CA ALA A 33 15.32 4.73 -14.61
C ALA A 33 13.90 5.04 -15.11
N LYS A 34 13.51 4.50 -16.26
CA LYS A 34 12.17 4.73 -16.84
C LYS A 34 11.07 4.10 -15.97
N PRO A 35 9.87 4.70 -15.90
CA PRO A 35 8.70 4.08 -15.26
C PRO A 35 8.35 2.71 -15.88
N ARG A 36 7.73 1.85 -15.08
CA ARG A 36 6.99 0.66 -15.52
C ARG A 36 5.49 0.95 -15.46
N VAL A 37 4.68 0.01 -15.95
CA VAL A 37 3.22 0.03 -15.81
C VAL A 37 2.70 -1.34 -15.40
N TRP A 38 1.58 -1.41 -14.69
CA TRP A 38 0.77 -2.63 -14.66
C TRP A 38 0.01 -2.75 -15.98
N TRP A 39 -0.01 -3.95 -16.55
CA TRP A 39 -0.62 -4.23 -17.86
C TRP A 39 -1.56 -5.43 -17.78
N HIS A 40 -2.82 -5.12 -17.46
CA HIS A 40 -3.86 -6.11 -17.23
C HIS A 40 -4.49 -6.58 -18.55
N TRP A 41 -4.56 -7.90 -18.71
CA TRP A 41 -5.32 -8.59 -19.73
C TRP A 41 -6.68 -8.95 -19.15
N MET A 42 -7.73 -8.26 -19.62
CA MET A 42 -9.03 -8.30 -18.98
C MET A 42 -9.94 -9.36 -19.59
N ASN A 43 -10.23 -10.40 -18.81
CA ASN A 43 -11.21 -11.46 -19.10
C ASN A 43 -11.00 -12.12 -20.47
N GLY A 44 -9.74 -12.37 -20.84
CA GLY A 44 -9.36 -13.00 -22.11
C GLY A 44 -9.59 -12.15 -23.37
N ASN A 45 -9.89 -10.85 -23.23
CA ASN A 45 -9.96 -9.92 -24.35
C ASN A 45 -8.56 -9.52 -24.82
N ILE A 46 -7.91 -10.43 -25.56
CA ILE A 46 -6.50 -10.32 -25.93
C ILE A 46 -6.35 -10.51 -27.44
N THR A 47 -5.57 -9.63 -28.09
CA THR A 47 -5.17 -9.80 -29.50
C THR A 47 -3.69 -9.48 -29.68
N LYS A 48 -2.99 -10.24 -30.55
CA LYS A 48 -1.57 -9.96 -30.89
C LYS A 48 -1.38 -8.57 -31.51
N GLU A 49 -2.37 -8.08 -32.26
CA GLU A 49 -2.34 -6.72 -32.82
C GLU A 49 -2.40 -5.66 -31.72
N GLY A 50 -3.33 -5.79 -30.77
CA GLY A 50 -3.41 -4.88 -29.62
C GLY A 50 -2.15 -4.93 -28.77
N ILE A 51 -1.59 -6.14 -28.54
CA ILE A 51 -0.32 -6.32 -27.81
C ILE A 51 0.80 -5.53 -28.50
N THR A 52 0.92 -5.68 -29.82
CA THR A 52 1.93 -4.95 -30.60
C THR A 52 1.79 -3.44 -30.43
N LYS A 53 0.57 -2.91 -30.58
CA LYS A 53 0.32 -1.46 -30.48
C LYS A 53 0.54 -0.94 -29.06
N ASP A 54 0.18 -1.70 -28.04
CA ASP A 54 0.41 -1.34 -26.64
C ASP A 54 1.91 -1.26 -26.36
N LEU A 55 2.68 -2.30 -26.68
CA LEU A 55 4.13 -2.32 -26.40
C LEU A 55 4.91 -1.30 -27.24
N GLU A 56 4.53 -1.09 -28.49
CA GLU A 56 5.12 -0.04 -29.32
C GLU A 56 4.81 1.35 -28.78
N TRP A 57 3.58 1.61 -28.31
CA TRP A 57 3.24 2.87 -27.64
C TRP A 57 4.06 3.06 -26.38
N MET A 58 4.12 2.04 -25.51
CA MET A 58 4.93 2.07 -24.28
C MET A 58 6.39 2.45 -24.58
N ASN A 59 7.00 1.82 -25.59
CA ASN A 59 8.36 2.15 -26.01
C ASN A 59 8.47 3.59 -26.58
N ARG A 60 7.54 4.03 -27.43
CA ARG A 60 7.54 5.40 -28.00
C ARG A 60 7.48 6.48 -26.93
N ILE A 61 6.68 6.29 -25.88
CA ILE A 61 6.51 7.30 -24.83
C ILE A 61 7.54 7.19 -23.70
N GLY A 62 8.41 6.18 -23.72
CA GLY A 62 9.49 6.06 -22.73
C GLY A 62 9.10 5.29 -21.46
N ILE A 63 8.16 4.36 -21.53
CA ILE A 63 7.99 3.31 -20.52
C ILE A 63 9.13 2.28 -20.68
N GLY A 64 9.69 1.83 -19.56
CA GLY A 64 10.82 0.90 -19.53
C GLY A 64 10.45 -0.57 -19.35
N GLY A 65 9.19 -0.87 -19.06
CA GLY A 65 8.70 -2.23 -18.87
C GLY A 65 7.26 -2.30 -18.38
N PHE A 66 6.76 -3.51 -18.20
CA PHE A 66 5.40 -3.77 -17.75
C PHE A 66 5.35 -4.99 -16.82
N GLN A 67 4.32 -5.02 -15.97
CA GLN A 67 3.97 -6.17 -15.15
C GLN A 67 2.62 -6.70 -15.64
N ASN A 68 2.58 -7.93 -16.16
CA ASN A 68 1.38 -8.49 -16.77
C ASN A 68 0.53 -9.27 -15.76
N PHE A 69 -0.78 -9.08 -15.88
CA PHE A 69 -1.81 -9.72 -15.07
C PHE A 69 -2.88 -10.29 -15.99
N ASP A 70 -3.25 -11.57 -15.83
CA ASP A 70 -4.44 -12.14 -16.49
C ASP A 70 -5.61 -12.07 -15.50
N ALA A 71 -6.43 -11.04 -15.62
CA ALA A 71 -7.38 -10.63 -14.60
C ALA A 71 -8.82 -10.62 -15.13
N SER A 72 -9.81 -10.84 -14.27
CA SER A 72 -11.22 -10.86 -14.65
C SER A 72 -12.08 -10.06 -13.66
N LEU A 73 -12.36 -8.80 -14.01
CA LEU A 73 -13.19 -7.90 -13.21
C LEU A 73 -14.18 -7.13 -14.10
N PHE A 74 -15.47 -7.42 -13.94
CA PHE A 74 -16.60 -6.71 -14.59
C PHE A 74 -16.40 -6.36 -16.09
N THR A 75 -15.66 -7.18 -16.83
CA THR A 75 -15.26 -6.85 -18.20
C THR A 75 -16.07 -7.65 -19.22
N PRO A 76 -16.83 -7.00 -20.14
CA PRO A 76 -17.54 -7.70 -21.20
C PRO A 76 -16.58 -8.34 -22.20
N ALA A 77 -17.02 -9.42 -22.86
CA ALA A 77 -16.30 -9.96 -24.01
C ALA A 77 -16.51 -9.04 -25.22
N VAL A 78 -15.43 -8.47 -25.73
CA VAL A 78 -15.42 -7.56 -26.90
C VAL A 78 -14.60 -8.12 -28.06
N THR A 79 -13.72 -9.08 -27.81
CA THR A 79 -12.97 -9.78 -28.87
C THR A 79 -13.81 -10.90 -29.50
N PRO A 80 -13.56 -11.27 -30.77
CA PRO A 80 -14.26 -12.38 -31.42
C PRO A 80 -14.07 -13.73 -30.71
N GLN A 81 -12.93 -13.91 -30.05
CA GLN A 81 -12.58 -15.10 -29.27
C GLN A 81 -11.96 -14.66 -27.93
N LYS A 82 -12.41 -15.30 -26.85
CA LYS A 82 -11.78 -15.20 -25.53
C LYS A 82 -10.53 -16.08 -25.51
N LEU A 83 -9.36 -15.51 -25.19
CA LEU A 83 -8.17 -16.30 -24.91
C LEU A 83 -8.17 -16.70 -23.44
N VAL A 84 -8.33 -17.99 -23.15
CA VAL A 84 -8.40 -18.52 -21.78
C VAL A 84 -6.99 -18.79 -21.28
N PHE A 85 -6.72 -18.44 -20.02
CA PHE A 85 -5.41 -18.60 -19.39
C PHE A 85 -4.77 -19.97 -19.67
N MET A 86 -3.53 -19.96 -20.15
CA MET A 86 -2.72 -21.15 -20.45
C MET A 86 -3.26 -22.12 -21.52
N THR A 87 -4.31 -21.77 -22.29
CA THR A 87 -4.61 -22.52 -23.53
C THR A 87 -3.55 -22.24 -24.61
N PRO A 88 -3.43 -23.07 -25.68
CA PRO A 88 -2.45 -22.86 -26.73
C PRO A 88 -2.47 -21.45 -27.34
N GLU A 89 -3.65 -20.87 -27.54
CA GLU A 89 -3.83 -19.54 -28.12
C GLU A 89 -3.37 -18.42 -27.16
N TRP A 90 -3.62 -18.58 -25.86
CA TRP A 90 -3.13 -17.65 -24.84
C TRP A 90 -1.60 -17.73 -24.73
N LYS A 91 -1.03 -18.94 -24.71
CA LYS A 91 0.43 -19.15 -24.69
C LYS A 91 1.09 -18.55 -25.93
N ASP A 92 0.48 -18.69 -27.09
CA ASP A 92 0.96 -18.07 -28.34
C ASP A 92 0.91 -16.54 -28.30
N ALA A 93 -0.12 -15.94 -27.70
CA ALA A 93 -0.17 -14.51 -27.45
C ALA A 93 0.91 -14.05 -26.46
N PHE A 94 1.12 -14.78 -25.38
CA PHE A 94 2.15 -14.47 -24.37
C PHE A 94 3.58 -14.65 -24.91
N LYS A 95 3.80 -15.64 -25.78
CA LYS A 95 5.06 -15.79 -26.50
C LYS A 95 5.33 -14.57 -27.41
N HIS A 96 4.32 -14.13 -28.16
CA HIS A 96 4.42 -12.91 -28.98
C HIS A 96 4.77 -11.67 -28.14
N THR A 97 4.13 -11.51 -26.97
CA THR A 97 4.49 -10.48 -25.98
C THR A 97 5.96 -10.57 -25.58
N THR A 98 6.44 -11.78 -25.25
CA THR A 98 7.81 -12.02 -24.79
C THR A 98 8.84 -11.63 -25.85
N ASP A 99 8.64 -12.12 -27.09
CA ASP A 99 9.54 -11.84 -28.21
C ASP A 99 9.58 -10.33 -28.55
N LEU A 100 8.41 -9.67 -28.52
CA LEU A 100 8.31 -8.24 -28.80
C LEU A 100 8.90 -7.38 -27.68
N ALA A 101 8.65 -7.73 -26.42
CA ALA A 101 9.24 -7.03 -25.26
C ALA A 101 10.76 -7.09 -25.31
N GLN A 102 11.35 -8.25 -25.65
CA GLN A 102 12.79 -8.38 -25.83
C GLN A 102 13.31 -7.50 -26.98
N LYS A 103 12.62 -7.49 -28.13
CA LYS A 103 12.97 -6.62 -29.27
C LYS A 103 12.95 -5.14 -28.91
N LEU A 104 11.97 -4.72 -28.09
CA LEU A 104 11.80 -3.35 -27.64
C LEU A 104 12.60 -3.02 -26.37
N GLN A 105 13.32 -3.99 -25.79
CA GLN A 105 14.06 -3.86 -24.54
C GLN A 105 13.20 -3.44 -23.34
N LEU A 106 11.96 -3.91 -23.30
CA LEU A 106 11.04 -3.69 -22.18
C LEU A 106 11.28 -4.76 -21.10
N GLU A 107 11.42 -4.32 -19.84
CA GLU A 107 11.41 -5.22 -18.69
C GLU A 107 10.03 -5.89 -18.58
N MET A 108 10.02 -7.19 -18.32
CA MET A 108 8.80 -7.98 -18.25
C MET A 108 8.67 -8.64 -16.88
N ALA A 109 7.51 -8.48 -16.26
CA ALA A 109 7.12 -9.19 -15.04
C ALA A 109 5.74 -9.86 -15.17
N ILE A 110 5.47 -10.82 -14.30
CA ILE A 110 4.14 -11.43 -14.09
C ILE A 110 3.75 -11.38 -12.62
N ALA A 111 2.46 -11.46 -12.31
CA ALA A 111 1.97 -11.66 -10.95
C ALA A 111 2.40 -13.01 -10.35
N GLY A 112 2.22 -13.16 -9.03
CA GLY A 112 2.46 -14.41 -8.29
C GLY A 112 1.42 -15.50 -8.54
N SER A 113 0.28 -15.15 -9.13
CA SER A 113 -0.83 -16.03 -9.49
C SER A 113 -1.62 -15.48 -10.68
N PRO A 114 -2.51 -16.28 -11.33
CA PRO A 114 -3.57 -15.72 -12.17
C PRO A 114 -4.43 -14.75 -11.35
N GLY A 115 -5.03 -13.75 -12.00
CA GLY A 115 -5.50 -12.54 -11.33
C GLY A 115 -4.32 -11.63 -11.00
N TRP A 116 -4.27 -11.15 -9.76
CA TRP A 116 -3.13 -10.37 -9.25
C TRP A 116 -2.57 -10.90 -7.92
N SER A 117 -3.42 -11.47 -7.05
CA SER A 117 -3.00 -11.87 -5.70
C SER A 117 -3.67 -13.16 -5.21
N VAL A 118 -3.04 -13.97 -4.35
CA VAL A 118 -1.62 -13.89 -3.93
C VAL A 118 -0.82 -15.00 -4.63
N THR A 119 -1.15 -16.26 -4.33
CA THR A 119 -0.44 -17.48 -4.80
C THR A 119 -1.39 -18.68 -4.74
N GLY A 120 -2.49 -18.57 -5.49
CA GLY A 120 -3.49 -19.62 -5.65
C GLY A 120 -3.65 -20.07 -7.09
N GLY A 121 -4.35 -21.18 -7.27
CA GLY A 121 -4.69 -21.71 -8.59
C GLY A 121 -5.35 -23.08 -8.50
N PRO A 122 -6.00 -23.56 -9.58
CA PRO A 122 -6.73 -24.82 -9.59
C PRO A 122 -5.86 -26.07 -9.35
N TRP A 123 -4.54 -25.94 -9.45
CA TRP A 123 -3.58 -27.01 -9.17
C TRP A 123 -3.21 -27.15 -7.67
N VAL A 124 -3.73 -26.29 -6.80
CA VAL A 124 -3.54 -26.42 -5.33
C VAL A 124 -4.62 -27.36 -4.78
N PRO A 125 -4.27 -28.59 -4.35
CA PRO A 125 -5.23 -29.49 -3.73
C PRO A 125 -5.62 -29.00 -2.33
N ALA A 126 -6.79 -29.45 -1.84
CA ALA A 126 -7.28 -29.10 -0.50
C ALA A 126 -6.28 -29.40 0.64
N SER A 127 -5.46 -30.45 0.53
CA SER A 127 -4.41 -30.76 1.51
C SER A 127 -3.33 -29.68 1.61
N ASP A 128 -3.10 -28.94 0.53
CA ASP A 128 -2.02 -27.96 0.36
C ASP A 128 -2.57 -26.52 0.46
N GLY A 129 -3.89 -26.35 0.60
CA GLY A 129 -4.54 -25.05 0.75
C GLY A 129 -4.36 -24.45 2.16
N MET A 130 -4.66 -23.16 2.32
CA MET A 130 -4.62 -22.44 3.61
C MET A 130 -5.56 -23.03 4.68
N LYS A 131 -5.09 -23.14 5.93
CA LYS A 131 -5.77 -23.91 7.00
C LYS A 131 -5.96 -23.11 8.28
N LYS A 132 -7.01 -23.47 9.01
CA LYS A 132 -7.34 -22.94 10.34
C LYS A 132 -7.52 -24.07 11.35
N TYR A 133 -7.14 -23.85 12.60
CA TYR A 133 -7.56 -24.73 13.70
C TYR A 133 -9.10 -24.71 13.84
N VAL A 134 -9.66 -25.88 14.15
CA VAL A 134 -11.07 -26.09 14.51
C VAL A 134 -11.14 -27.08 15.68
N TRP A 135 -12.18 -26.99 16.50
CA TRP A 135 -12.29 -27.84 17.69
C TRP A 135 -13.72 -28.17 18.10
N THR A 136 -13.83 -29.26 18.86
CA THR A 136 -15.01 -29.65 19.66
C THR A 136 -14.57 -29.94 21.09
N GLU A 137 -15.45 -29.71 22.05
CA GLU A 137 -15.22 -29.98 23.48
C GLU A 137 -16.19 -31.05 23.98
N THR A 138 -15.72 -31.96 24.84
CA THR A 138 -16.54 -32.96 25.53
C THR A 138 -16.21 -32.95 27.01
N ARG A 139 -17.20 -32.70 27.87
CA ARG A 139 -17.03 -32.75 29.34
C ARG A 139 -17.09 -34.21 29.82
N VAL A 140 -16.12 -34.60 30.65
CA VAL A 140 -16.02 -35.94 31.23
C VAL A 140 -15.74 -35.86 32.74
N PRO A 141 -16.40 -36.67 33.59
CA PRO A 141 -16.20 -36.61 35.03
C PRO A 141 -14.84 -37.18 35.45
N GLY A 142 -14.19 -36.56 36.43
CA GLY A 142 -12.92 -37.01 36.98
C GLY A 142 -13.02 -38.35 37.71
N GLY A 143 -12.03 -39.22 37.52
CA GLY A 143 -11.96 -40.53 38.18
C GLY A 143 -12.88 -41.61 37.59
N GLN A 144 -13.68 -41.30 36.57
CA GLN A 144 -14.58 -42.23 35.91
C GLN A 144 -14.04 -42.60 34.52
N PRO A 145 -13.93 -43.89 34.17
CA PRO A 145 -13.52 -44.29 32.81
C PRO A 145 -14.44 -43.70 31.75
N PHE A 146 -13.86 -43.04 30.75
CA PHE A 146 -14.55 -42.60 29.54
C PHE A 146 -14.20 -43.54 28.38
N SER A 147 -15.23 -44.04 27.71
CA SER A 147 -15.14 -44.80 26.47
C SER A 147 -16.23 -44.30 25.54
N GLY A 148 -15.87 -43.56 24.50
CA GLY A 148 -16.84 -43.00 23.58
C GLY A 148 -16.19 -42.29 22.40
N LYS A 149 -16.99 -42.07 21.35
CA LYS A 149 -16.56 -41.32 20.17
C LYS A 149 -16.63 -39.83 20.43
N LEU A 150 -15.50 -39.15 20.31
CA LEU A 150 -15.43 -37.70 20.40
C LEU A 150 -16.06 -37.07 19.14
N PRO A 151 -16.93 -36.05 19.28
CA PRO A 151 -17.51 -35.34 18.14
C PRO A 151 -16.41 -34.82 17.21
N GLN A 152 -16.56 -35.03 15.90
CA GLN A 152 -15.61 -34.49 14.94
C GLN A 152 -15.76 -32.96 14.85
N PRO A 153 -14.66 -32.20 14.94
CA PRO A 153 -14.66 -30.78 14.63
C PRO A 153 -15.18 -30.46 13.22
N PRO A 154 -15.65 -29.22 13.00
CA PRO A 154 -16.19 -28.79 11.70
C PRO A 154 -15.18 -28.93 10.56
N ASN A 155 -15.62 -29.51 9.44
CA ASN A 155 -14.87 -29.53 8.18
C ASN A 155 -15.24 -28.36 7.25
N THR A 156 -16.05 -27.41 7.73
CA THR A 156 -16.55 -26.28 6.96
C THR A 156 -15.41 -25.38 6.50
N THR A 157 -15.40 -25.12 5.20
CA THR A 157 -14.50 -24.14 4.59
C THR A 157 -14.99 -22.71 4.86
N GLY A 158 -14.14 -21.91 5.48
CA GLY A 158 -14.54 -20.65 6.11
C GLY A 158 -13.50 -20.05 7.03
N ASN A 159 -13.77 -18.85 7.57
CA ASN A 159 -12.80 -18.10 8.38
C ASN A 159 -12.69 -18.63 9.83
N PHE A 160 -13.75 -19.22 10.40
CA PHE A 160 -13.76 -19.65 11.80
C PHE A 160 -14.75 -20.80 12.03
N GLN A 161 -14.29 -21.88 12.69
CA GLN A 161 -15.12 -23.04 13.07
C GLN A 161 -16.08 -23.50 11.95
N ASN A 162 -17.39 -23.61 12.19
CA ASN A 162 -18.37 -24.06 11.20
C ASN A 162 -19.00 -22.90 10.38
N VAL A 163 -18.49 -21.68 10.47
CA VAL A 163 -19.01 -20.53 9.71
C VAL A 163 -18.50 -20.59 8.26
N PRO A 164 -19.39 -20.69 7.25
CA PRO A 164 -18.98 -20.76 5.85
C PRO A 164 -18.43 -19.42 5.34
N LEU A 165 -17.68 -19.45 4.23
CA LEU A 165 -17.32 -18.25 3.48
C LEU A 165 -18.56 -17.48 3.03
N GLY A 166 -18.51 -16.15 3.17
CA GLY A 166 -19.47 -15.24 2.53
C GLY A 166 -19.30 -15.19 1.01
N ALA A 167 -20.25 -14.55 0.32
CA ALA A 167 -20.14 -14.32 -1.12
C ALA A 167 -18.94 -13.39 -1.44
N ALA A 168 -18.13 -13.76 -2.43
CA ALA A 168 -17.06 -12.90 -2.93
C ALA A 168 -17.64 -11.64 -3.60
N MET A 169 -17.15 -10.46 -3.22
CA MET A 169 -17.62 -9.18 -3.75
C MET A 169 -17.05 -8.86 -5.15
N LEU A 170 -15.85 -9.37 -5.46
CA LEU A 170 -15.12 -9.11 -6.70
C LEU A 170 -14.64 -10.44 -7.30
N GLY A 171 -14.90 -10.67 -8.58
CA GLY A 171 -14.41 -11.84 -9.34
C GLY A 171 -15.45 -12.94 -9.60
N GLY A 172 -15.04 -13.94 -10.40
CA GLY A 172 -15.87 -15.10 -10.73
C GLY A 172 -15.87 -16.18 -9.65
N SER A 173 -16.97 -16.92 -9.52
CA SER A 173 -17.05 -18.07 -8.59
C SER A 173 -16.21 -19.25 -9.09
N ALA A 174 -15.36 -19.80 -8.23
CA ALA A 174 -14.59 -21.03 -8.47
C ALA A 174 -15.42 -22.32 -8.33
N GLY A 175 -16.76 -22.20 -8.25
CA GLY A 175 -17.66 -23.32 -7.93
C GLY A 175 -17.90 -23.47 -6.43
N LYS A 176 -18.43 -24.63 -6.02
CA LYS A 176 -18.73 -24.92 -4.61
C LYS A 176 -17.42 -25.07 -3.80
N PRO A 177 -17.30 -24.42 -2.63
CA PRO A 177 -16.14 -24.61 -1.76
C PRO A 177 -15.92 -26.09 -1.42
N GLN A 178 -14.68 -26.57 -1.55
CA GLN A 178 -14.30 -27.92 -1.14
C GLN A 178 -14.20 -27.97 0.38
N ASN A 179 -14.71 -29.03 1.02
CA ASN A 179 -14.49 -29.27 2.46
C ASN A 179 -13.29 -30.19 2.66
N TYR A 180 -12.52 -29.95 3.72
CA TYR A 180 -11.38 -30.78 4.10
C TYR A 180 -11.20 -30.73 5.62
N TYR A 181 -10.85 -31.86 6.20
CA TYR A 181 -10.62 -31.99 7.63
C TYR A 181 -9.59 -33.08 7.94
N ALA A 182 -8.76 -32.82 8.94
CA ALA A 182 -7.93 -33.82 9.60
C ALA A 182 -7.68 -33.43 11.06
N ASP A 183 -7.39 -34.44 11.89
CA ASP A 183 -7.06 -34.26 13.31
C ASP A 183 -5.67 -33.61 13.49
N ALA A 184 -5.56 -32.74 14.49
CA ALA A 184 -4.33 -32.06 14.89
C ALA A 184 -3.81 -32.57 16.24
N ALA A 185 -4.67 -32.58 17.25
CA ALA A 185 -4.34 -33.00 18.61
C ALA A 185 -5.61 -33.31 19.41
N VAL A 186 -5.49 -34.15 20.45
CA VAL A 186 -6.54 -34.35 21.46
C VAL A 186 -5.96 -33.94 22.80
N ILE A 187 -6.45 -32.84 23.36
CA ILE A 187 -5.95 -32.26 24.60
C ILE A 187 -7.05 -32.33 25.65
N ALA A 188 -6.75 -32.87 26.83
CA ALA A 188 -7.65 -32.77 27.97
C ALA A 188 -7.16 -31.73 28.97
N TYR A 189 -8.06 -31.03 29.63
CA TYR A 189 -7.73 -30.13 30.73
C TYR A 189 -8.76 -30.18 31.85
N ARG A 190 -8.30 -29.97 33.10
CA ARG A 190 -9.19 -29.92 34.26
C ARG A 190 -10.01 -28.64 34.22
N LEU A 191 -11.33 -28.76 34.35
CA LEU A 191 -12.22 -27.61 34.41
C LEU A 191 -12.03 -26.87 35.74
N PRO A 192 -11.94 -25.52 35.74
CA PRO A 192 -11.95 -24.77 36.99
C PRO A 192 -13.19 -25.13 37.83
N ALA A 193 -13.02 -25.36 39.13
CA ALA A 193 -14.11 -25.82 40.01
C ALA A 193 -15.32 -24.85 40.06
N ALA A 194 -15.09 -23.57 39.77
CA ALA A 194 -16.13 -22.55 39.70
C ALA A 194 -16.97 -22.63 38.40
N GLU A 195 -16.48 -23.25 37.32
CA GLU A 195 -17.14 -23.20 36.01
C GLU A 195 -18.48 -23.94 35.98
N LYS A 196 -19.54 -23.22 35.59
CA LYS A 196 -20.90 -23.76 35.44
C LYS A 196 -21.38 -23.59 34.01
N SER A 197 -22.18 -24.53 33.51
CA SER A 197 -22.88 -24.34 32.23
C SER A 197 -24.06 -23.40 32.42
N LEU A 198 -24.39 -22.58 31.41
CA LEU A 198 -25.60 -21.74 31.46
C LEU A 198 -26.87 -22.57 31.70
N ALA A 199 -26.94 -23.77 31.11
CA ALA A 199 -28.04 -24.71 31.34
C ALA A 199 -28.23 -25.05 32.83
N SER A 200 -27.14 -25.21 33.59
CA SER A 200 -27.21 -25.47 35.03
C SER A 200 -27.69 -24.27 35.86
N LEU A 201 -27.67 -23.06 35.29
CA LEU A 201 -28.14 -21.83 35.93
C LEU A 201 -29.60 -21.50 35.60
N ASN A 202 -30.23 -22.26 34.70
CA ASN A 202 -31.64 -22.16 34.30
C ASN A 202 -32.16 -20.71 34.07
N PRO A 203 -31.51 -19.89 33.23
CA PRO A 203 -31.96 -18.53 32.97
C PRO A 203 -33.27 -18.48 32.18
N LYS A 204 -34.09 -17.47 32.49
CA LYS A 204 -35.19 -17.04 31.62
C LYS A 204 -34.66 -16.06 30.57
N ILE A 205 -34.97 -16.31 29.29
CA ILE A 205 -34.52 -15.47 28.17
C ILE A 205 -35.69 -14.62 27.64
N THR A 206 -35.43 -13.33 27.42
CA THR A 206 -36.34 -12.39 26.74
C THR A 206 -35.56 -11.52 25.76
N SER A 207 -36.23 -10.93 24.77
CA SER A 207 -35.60 -10.02 23.79
C SER A 207 -36.52 -8.85 23.44
N SER A 208 -35.95 -7.82 22.81
CA SER A 208 -36.71 -6.69 22.25
C SER A 208 -37.53 -7.08 21.02
N GLY A 209 -37.18 -8.20 20.37
CA GLY A 209 -37.87 -8.78 19.22
C GLY A 209 -37.25 -10.14 18.85
N GLY A 210 -37.88 -10.88 17.94
CA GLY A 210 -37.49 -12.26 17.65
C GLY A 210 -37.79 -13.23 18.81
N THR A 211 -37.51 -14.52 18.61
CA THR A 211 -37.71 -15.57 19.63
C THR A 211 -36.40 -16.32 19.82
N PHE A 212 -35.88 -16.33 21.05
CA PHE A 212 -34.60 -16.97 21.38
C PHE A 212 -34.81 -17.97 22.52
N SER A 213 -34.25 -19.16 22.40
CA SER A 213 -34.17 -20.15 23.48
C SER A 213 -32.74 -20.29 23.99
N LEU A 214 -32.58 -20.91 25.16
CA LEU A 214 -31.24 -21.18 25.68
C LEU A 214 -30.46 -22.14 24.78
N ALA A 215 -31.15 -23.14 24.22
CA ALA A 215 -30.55 -24.08 23.29
C ALA A 215 -30.05 -23.36 22.04
N ASP A 216 -30.86 -22.47 21.44
CA ASP A 216 -30.43 -21.73 20.25
C ASP A 216 -29.21 -20.84 20.49
N LEU A 217 -29.04 -20.30 21.70
CA LEU A 217 -27.92 -19.40 22.03
C LEU A 217 -26.67 -20.13 22.53
N THR A 218 -26.70 -21.47 22.67
CA THR A 218 -25.61 -22.27 23.30
C THR A 218 -25.40 -23.65 22.66
N ASP A 219 -25.90 -23.91 21.44
CA ASP A 219 -25.84 -25.23 20.79
C ASP A 219 -24.49 -25.58 20.14
N GLY A 220 -23.56 -24.62 20.04
CA GLY A 220 -22.25 -24.81 19.40
C GLY A 220 -22.27 -24.61 17.89
N ASP A 221 -23.42 -24.27 17.30
CA ASP A 221 -23.57 -24.03 15.86
C ASP A 221 -23.49 -22.53 15.53
N LEU A 222 -22.28 -22.09 15.17
CA LEU A 222 -21.99 -20.68 14.91
C LEU A 222 -22.59 -20.17 13.59
N ALA A 223 -23.09 -21.07 12.74
CA ALA A 223 -23.70 -20.72 11.44
C ALA A 223 -25.23 -20.59 11.54
N LYS A 224 -25.85 -21.20 12.57
CA LYS A 224 -27.30 -21.18 12.76
C LYS A 224 -27.72 -19.91 13.51
N THR A 225 -28.07 -18.86 12.76
CA THR A 225 -28.46 -17.56 13.33
C THR A 225 -29.98 -17.38 13.43
N THR A 226 -30.44 -16.72 14.49
CA THR A 226 -31.77 -16.13 14.61
C THR A 226 -31.69 -14.60 14.48
N MET A 227 -32.60 -13.99 13.72
CA MET A 227 -32.60 -12.54 13.49
C MET A 227 -33.20 -11.78 14.69
N LEU A 228 -32.43 -10.87 15.28
CA LEU A 228 -32.90 -9.83 16.20
C LEU A 228 -33.34 -8.61 15.37
N PRO A 229 -34.63 -8.30 15.24
CA PRO A 229 -35.10 -7.24 14.35
C PRO A 229 -34.67 -5.85 14.84
N PRO A 230 -34.48 -4.88 13.91
CA PRO A 230 -34.14 -3.51 14.26
C PRO A 230 -35.26 -2.83 15.05
N MET A 231 -34.89 -1.91 15.92
CA MET A 231 -35.83 -0.97 16.53
C MET A 231 -35.77 0.38 15.81
N GLU A 232 -36.28 1.45 16.41
CA GLU A 232 -36.04 2.79 15.88
C GLU A 232 -34.55 3.15 15.96
N VAL A 233 -34.06 3.92 14.98
CA VAL A 233 -32.67 4.38 14.93
C VAL A 233 -32.28 5.03 16.25
N GLY A 234 -31.10 4.67 16.76
CA GLY A 234 -30.57 5.13 18.04
C GLY A 234 -31.04 4.33 19.26
N GLN A 235 -32.07 3.50 19.14
CA GLN A 235 -32.54 2.62 20.21
C GLN A 235 -31.79 1.27 20.23
N ASP A 236 -31.69 0.68 21.43
CA ASP A 236 -31.02 -0.59 21.66
C ASP A 236 -31.94 -1.80 21.35
N MET A 237 -31.61 -2.58 20.34
CA MET A 237 -32.07 -3.97 20.26
C MET A 237 -31.43 -4.77 21.39
N TRP A 238 -32.10 -5.75 21.98
CA TRP A 238 -31.50 -6.49 23.10
C TRP A 238 -31.97 -7.94 23.25
N ILE A 239 -31.09 -8.76 23.82
CA ILE A 239 -31.36 -10.10 24.36
C ILE A 239 -30.96 -10.10 25.83
N GLN A 240 -31.79 -10.67 26.70
CA GLN A 240 -31.66 -10.63 28.15
C GLN A 240 -31.74 -12.02 28.78
N TYR A 241 -30.81 -12.29 29.68
CA TYR A 241 -30.84 -13.40 30.63
C TYR A 241 -31.32 -12.88 31.98
N ALA A 242 -32.32 -13.54 32.57
CA ALA A 242 -32.80 -13.30 33.92
C ALA A 242 -32.61 -14.56 34.77
N PHE A 243 -31.99 -14.42 35.93
CA PHE A 243 -31.71 -15.50 36.86
C PHE A 243 -32.50 -15.34 38.16
N ASP A 244 -32.86 -16.47 38.79
CA ASP A 244 -33.61 -16.46 40.06
C ASP A 244 -32.80 -15.83 41.20
N SER A 245 -31.47 -16.01 41.16
CA SER A 245 -30.50 -15.44 42.10
C SER A 245 -29.37 -14.74 41.34
N PRO A 246 -28.70 -13.72 41.95
CA PRO A 246 -27.61 -13.01 41.30
C PRO A 246 -26.50 -13.98 40.86
N GLN A 247 -26.06 -13.86 39.62
CA GLN A 247 -24.93 -14.62 39.07
C GLN A 247 -23.74 -13.70 38.87
N THR A 248 -22.53 -14.21 39.09
CA THR A 248 -21.29 -13.51 38.76
C THR A 248 -20.81 -13.95 37.38
N VAL A 249 -20.69 -13.00 36.45
CA VAL A 249 -20.17 -13.20 35.09
C VAL A 249 -18.81 -12.53 34.98
N LYS A 250 -17.86 -13.19 34.33
CA LYS A 250 -16.48 -12.74 34.10
C LYS A 250 -16.11 -12.61 32.63
N ALA A 251 -16.87 -13.24 31.73
CA ALA A 251 -16.72 -13.07 30.29
C ALA A 251 -18.03 -13.31 29.54
N LEU A 252 -18.06 -12.88 28.29
CA LEU A 252 -19.20 -13.02 27.37
C LEU A 252 -18.68 -13.41 25.99
N THR A 253 -19.32 -14.38 25.34
CA THR A 253 -19.10 -14.71 23.93
C THR A 253 -20.34 -14.36 23.14
N ILE A 254 -20.17 -13.68 22.01
CA ILE A 254 -21.23 -13.39 21.04
C ILE A 254 -20.82 -13.95 19.69
N VAL A 255 -21.75 -14.60 19.00
CA VAL A 255 -21.54 -15.14 17.66
C VAL A 255 -22.62 -14.59 16.72
N GLY A 256 -22.18 -14.18 15.53
CA GLY A 256 -22.99 -13.40 14.60
C GLY A 256 -22.79 -11.91 14.85
N ALA A 257 -23.76 -11.10 14.42
CA ALA A 257 -23.76 -9.66 14.62
C ALA A 257 -22.63 -8.87 13.95
N THR A 258 -22.08 -9.37 12.83
CA THR A 258 -21.14 -8.63 11.98
C THR A 258 -21.89 -7.54 11.21
N SER A 259 -22.23 -6.45 11.89
CA SER A 259 -23.04 -5.32 11.40
C SER A 259 -22.31 -4.39 10.42
N GLY A 260 -21.20 -4.83 9.82
CA GLY A 260 -20.46 -4.05 8.81
C GLY A 260 -20.92 -4.29 7.36
N GLY A 261 -21.85 -5.22 7.14
CA GLY A 261 -22.29 -5.65 5.80
C GLY A 261 -21.15 -6.24 4.95
N ALA A 262 -21.37 -6.35 3.64
CA ALA A 262 -20.36 -6.88 2.70
C ALA A 262 -19.10 -5.98 2.58
N LEU A 263 -19.08 -4.81 3.25
CA LEU A 263 -17.96 -3.88 3.29
C LEU A 263 -17.25 -3.86 4.66
N ALA A 264 -17.59 -4.76 5.58
CA ALA A 264 -16.98 -4.83 6.91
C ALA A 264 -15.47 -5.03 6.87
N GLU A 265 -14.97 -5.77 5.86
CA GLU A 265 -13.53 -5.97 5.63
C GLU A 265 -12.80 -4.63 5.33
N PHE A 266 -13.49 -3.65 4.73
CA PHE A 266 -12.94 -2.33 4.40
C PHE A 266 -13.19 -1.28 5.49
N ARG A 267 -14.39 -1.26 6.08
CA ARG A 267 -14.81 -0.21 7.03
C ARG A 267 -14.55 -0.57 8.49
N GLY A 268 -14.23 -1.82 8.78
CA GLY A 268 -14.33 -2.39 10.11
C GLY A 268 -15.78 -2.65 10.51
N ALA A 269 -15.97 -3.31 11.66
CA ALA A 269 -17.28 -3.48 12.28
C ALA A 269 -17.53 -2.35 13.29
N PRO A 270 -18.77 -1.85 13.42
CA PRO A 270 -19.07 -0.73 14.31
C PRO A 270 -19.07 -1.13 15.79
N ASP A 271 -18.73 -0.17 16.65
CA ASP A 271 -18.80 -0.31 18.12
C ASP A 271 -20.22 0.01 18.64
N ASN A 272 -21.23 -0.71 18.13
CA ASN A 272 -22.63 -0.48 18.49
C ASN A 272 -23.17 -1.49 19.51
N ARG A 273 -22.31 -2.28 20.14
CA ARG A 273 -22.68 -3.38 21.04
C ARG A 273 -22.27 -3.07 22.47
N ALA A 274 -23.06 -3.49 23.45
CA ALA A 274 -22.71 -3.33 24.86
C ALA A 274 -23.34 -4.43 25.73
N LEU A 275 -22.72 -4.69 26.89
CA LEU A 275 -23.32 -5.46 27.97
C LEU A 275 -23.84 -4.49 29.05
N LYS A 276 -25.10 -4.66 29.42
CA LYS A 276 -25.76 -3.94 30.52
C LYS A 276 -26.27 -4.92 31.55
N VAL A 277 -26.35 -4.51 32.81
CA VAL A 277 -26.84 -5.36 33.90
C VAL A 277 -27.82 -4.63 34.79
N SER A 278 -28.68 -5.39 35.47
CA SER A 278 -29.64 -4.88 36.44
C SER A 278 -29.85 -5.88 37.58
N ASP A 279 -30.19 -5.37 38.76
CA ASP A 279 -30.53 -6.16 39.94
C ASP A 279 -32.05 -6.32 40.12
N ASP A 280 -32.83 -5.40 39.56
CA ASP A 280 -34.29 -5.33 39.66
C ASP A 280 -35.02 -5.57 38.33
N GLY A 281 -34.29 -5.64 37.21
CA GLY A 281 -34.83 -5.86 35.86
C GLY A 281 -35.39 -4.59 35.21
N VAL A 282 -35.27 -3.43 35.87
CA VAL A 282 -35.78 -2.14 35.42
C VAL A 282 -34.65 -1.14 35.21
N ASN A 283 -33.77 -0.99 36.20
CA ASN A 283 -32.67 -0.04 36.18
C ASN A 283 -31.40 -0.72 35.68
N PHE A 284 -30.97 -0.38 34.47
CA PHE A 284 -29.78 -0.96 33.84
C PHE A 284 -28.58 -0.02 33.93
N ARG A 285 -27.42 -0.61 34.22
CA ARG A 285 -26.10 0.05 34.16
C ARG A 285 -25.23 -0.60 33.10
N ASP A 286 -24.41 0.19 32.42
CA ASP A 286 -23.45 -0.30 31.44
C ASP A 286 -22.28 -1.02 32.14
N VAL A 287 -21.81 -2.11 31.54
CA VAL A 287 -20.65 -2.88 32.01
C VAL A 287 -19.47 -2.69 31.06
N VAL A 288 -19.69 -2.96 29.77
CA VAL A 288 -18.64 -2.86 28.75
C VAL A 288 -19.23 -2.58 27.38
N VAL A 289 -18.54 -1.77 26.58
CA VAL A 289 -18.78 -1.64 25.14
C VAL A 289 -18.07 -2.80 24.44
N ILE A 290 -18.80 -3.51 23.60
CA ILE A 290 -18.31 -4.68 22.89
C ILE A 290 -17.82 -4.24 21.50
N ARG A 291 -16.49 -4.26 21.31
CA ARG A 291 -15.85 -3.77 20.09
C ARG A 291 -16.24 -4.59 18.88
N GLY A 292 -16.48 -3.95 17.74
CA GLY A 292 -16.74 -4.63 16.47
C GLY A 292 -15.58 -5.50 16.01
N SER A 293 -15.87 -6.65 15.38
CA SER A 293 -14.86 -7.49 14.72
C SER A 293 -15.38 -8.08 13.41
N THR A 294 -14.46 -8.46 12.53
CA THR A 294 -14.72 -9.21 11.29
C THR A 294 -14.68 -10.73 11.51
N VAL A 295 -14.23 -11.20 12.67
CA VAL A 295 -14.35 -12.62 13.03
C VAL A 295 -15.80 -12.88 13.49
N PRO A 296 -16.45 -13.97 13.05
CA PRO A 296 -17.85 -14.26 13.40
C PRO A 296 -18.14 -14.39 14.90
N GLN A 297 -17.13 -14.65 15.73
CA GLN A 297 -17.24 -14.78 17.17
C GLN A 297 -16.36 -13.75 17.88
N ASN A 298 -16.91 -13.12 18.93
CA ASN A 298 -16.16 -12.26 19.83
C ASN A 298 -16.36 -12.67 21.28
N THR A 299 -15.26 -13.03 21.93
CA THR A 299 -15.23 -13.28 23.36
C THR A 299 -14.57 -12.13 24.07
N MET A 300 -15.24 -11.57 25.06
CA MET A 300 -14.72 -10.45 25.84
C MET A 300 -14.64 -10.80 27.31
N SER A 301 -13.49 -10.48 27.91
CA SER A 301 -13.36 -10.49 29.36
C SER A 301 -14.01 -9.23 29.94
N ILE A 302 -14.61 -9.36 31.11
CA ILE A 302 -15.14 -8.24 31.89
C ILE A 302 -14.63 -8.34 33.33
N LEU A 303 -14.66 -7.21 34.03
CA LEU A 303 -14.51 -7.25 35.48
C LEU A 303 -15.65 -8.11 36.08
N PRO A 304 -15.39 -8.95 37.09
CA PRO A 304 -16.41 -9.78 37.71
C PRO A 304 -17.64 -8.98 38.08
N THR A 305 -18.75 -9.25 37.40
CA THR A 305 -19.98 -8.47 37.50
C THR A 305 -21.09 -9.38 38.03
N THR A 306 -21.68 -8.99 39.16
CA THR A 306 -22.76 -9.73 39.79
C THR A 306 -24.08 -9.00 39.59
N ALA A 307 -25.08 -9.70 39.05
CA ALA A 307 -26.42 -9.16 38.80
C ALA A 307 -27.46 -10.29 38.62
N LYS A 308 -28.76 -9.95 38.64
CA LYS A 308 -29.83 -10.90 38.28
C LYS A 308 -30.18 -10.86 36.79
N TYR A 309 -30.00 -9.71 36.15
CA TYR A 309 -30.37 -9.49 34.76
C TYR A 309 -29.15 -9.05 33.97
N PHE A 310 -28.85 -9.78 32.89
CA PHE A 310 -27.78 -9.46 31.95
C PHE A 310 -28.38 -9.23 30.58
N ARG A 311 -28.18 -8.04 30.02
CA ARG A 311 -28.76 -7.60 28.76
C ARG A 311 -27.64 -7.23 27.79
N VAL A 312 -27.52 -7.96 26.69
CA VAL A 312 -26.65 -7.57 25.58
C VAL A 312 -27.45 -6.71 24.63
N THR A 313 -26.93 -5.51 24.35
CA THR A 313 -27.59 -4.50 23.55
C THR A 313 -26.84 -4.23 22.25
N PHE A 314 -27.59 -4.01 21.17
CA PHE A 314 -27.09 -3.60 19.86
C PHE A 314 -27.83 -2.32 19.48
N LYS A 315 -27.12 -1.20 19.41
CA LYS A 315 -27.71 0.07 19.00
C LYS A 315 -28.10 -0.01 17.53
N THR A 316 -29.36 0.28 17.22
CA THR A 316 -29.85 0.37 15.85
C THR A 316 -29.19 1.56 15.18
N LEU A 317 -28.34 1.28 14.18
CA LEU A 317 -27.61 2.31 13.46
C LEU A 317 -28.45 2.87 12.31
N GLU A 318 -28.14 4.11 11.95
CA GLU A 318 -28.62 4.64 10.68
C GLU A 318 -28.12 3.74 9.53
N PRO A 319 -29.01 3.36 8.59
CA PRO A 319 -28.60 2.58 7.44
C PRO A 319 -27.55 3.37 6.67
N GLN A 320 -26.44 2.72 6.33
CA GLN A 320 -25.39 3.33 5.53
C GLN A 320 -25.70 3.17 4.04
N GLY A 321 -25.41 4.21 3.26
CA GLY A 321 -25.41 4.09 1.80
C GLY A 321 -24.38 3.06 1.33
N ASN A 322 -24.56 2.57 0.10
CA ASN A 322 -23.60 1.71 -0.58
C ASN A 322 -22.93 2.48 -1.74
N PRO A 323 -21.78 3.14 -1.50
CA PRO A 323 -21.05 3.86 -2.53
C PRO A 323 -20.59 2.96 -3.67
N PHE A 324 -20.31 1.68 -3.41
CA PHE A 324 -19.98 0.71 -4.46
C PHE A 324 -21.20 0.42 -5.35
N ALA A 325 -22.39 0.28 -4.77
CA ALA A 325 -23.62 0.17 -5.56
C ALA A 325 -23.82 1.42 -6.43
N ALA A 326 -23.62 2.62 -5.86
CA ALA A 326 -23.67 3.88 -6.60
C ALA A 326 -22.67 3.93 -7.77
N MET A 327 -21.43 3.50 -7.51
CA MET A 327 -20.35 3.42 -8.49
C MET A 327 -20.66 2.43 -9.61
N MET A 328 -21.40 1.35 -9.31
CA MET A 328 -21.88 0.37 -10.30
C MET A 328 -23.21 0.78 -10.96
N GLY A 329 -23.66 2.03 -10.79
CA GLY A 329 -24.90 2.56 -11.39
C GLY A 329 -26.18 2.26 -10.62
N GLY A 330 -26.09 1.65 -9.43
CA GLY A 330 -27.17 1.45 -8.48
C GLY A 330 -27.45 2.67 -7.59
N SER A 331 -28.35 2.50 -6.61
CA SER A 331 -28.66 3.56 -5.65
C SER A 331 -27.60 3.67 -4.55
N ALA A 332 -27.13 4.88 -4.27
CA ALA A 332 -26.35 5.20 -3.08
C ALA A 332 -27.21 5.32 -1.81
N ALA A 333 -28.53 5.41 -1.97
CA ALA A 333 -29.44 5.74 -0.89
C ALA A 333 -29.35 4.68 0.23
N PRO A 334 -29.32 5.11 1.49
CA PRO A 334 -29.32 4.19 2.61
C PRO A 334 -30.59 3.33 2.59
N GLY A 335 -30.45 2.04 2.89
CA GLY A 335 -31.55 1.09 3.00
C GLY A 335 -32.44 1.34 4.23
N LYS A 336 -33.18 0.32 4.68
CA LYS A 336 -33.84 0.34 5.99
C LYS A 336 -32.82 -0.02 7.08
N PRO A 337 -33.00 0.42 8.34
CA PRO A 337 -32.18 -0.05 9.46
C PRO A 337 -32.12 -1.58 9.49
N GLU A 338 -30.94 -2.14 9.73
CA GLU A 338 -30.72 -3.59 9.71
C GLU A 338 -30.83 -4.17 11.13
N GLY A 339 -31.43 -5.36 11.21
CA GLY A 339 -31.39 -6.19 12.41
C GLY A 339 -30.05 -6.90 12.57
N VAL A 340 -29.94 -7.73 13.59
CA VAL A 340 -28.70 -8.41 13.94
C VAL A 340 -28.92 -9.93 13.92
N PRO A 341 -28.24 -10.68 13.03
CA PRO A 341 -28.26 -12.14 13.12
C PRO A 341 -27.43 -12.58 14.32
N VAL A 342 -28.01 -13.34 15.25
CA VAL A 342 -27.34 -13.86 16.45
C VAL A 342 -27.38 -15.37 16.41
N ALA A 343 -26.22 -16.02 16.42
CA ALA A 343 -26.10 -17.46 16.58
C ALA A 343 -25.97 -17.84 18.05
N GLU A 344 -24.98 -17.26 18.76
CA GLU A 344 -24.75 -17.57 20.17
C GLU A 344 -24.63 -16.32 21.03
N LEU A 345 -25.01 -16.50 22.30
CA LEU A 345 -24.80 -15.52 23.35
C LEU A 345 -24.52 -16.23 24.68
N VAL A 346 -23.24 -16.36 25.02
CA VAL A 346 -22.80 -17.18 26.16
C VAL A 346 -22.20 -16.30 27.25
N LEU A 347 -22.78 -16.33 28.45
CA LEU A 347 -22.20 -15.71 29.65
C LEU A 347 -21.34 -16.76 30.38
N HIS A 348 -20.10 -16.41 30.67
CA HIS A 348 -19.14 -17.25 31.38
C HIS A 348 -18.95 -16.76 32.80
N ASN A 349 -19.06 -17.66 33.77
CA ASN A 349 -18.78 -17.36 35.18
C ASN A 349 -17.29 -17.55 35.55
N THR A 350 -16.48 -18.00 34.60
CA THR A 350 -15.03 -18.08 34.71
C THR A 350 -14.33 -17.19 33.70
N ASP A 351 -13.07 -16.87 33.97
CA ASP A 351 -12.25 -16.04 33.10
C ASP A 351 -12.04 -16.66 31.71
N ARG A 352 -12.02 -15.80 30.69
CA ARG A 352 -11.69 -16.12 29.29
C ARG A 352 -10.67 -15.12 28.79
N VAL A 353 -9.80 -15.56 27.89
CA VAL A 353 -8.86 -14.66 27.21
C VAL A 353 -9.67 -13.66 26.39
N ASP A 354 -9.44 -12.38 26.65
CA ASP A 354 -10.12 -11.28 25.97
C ASP A 354 -9.77 -11.28 24.48
N LEU A 355 -10.77 -11.25 23.59
CA LEU A 355 -10.63 -11.25 22.14
C LEU A 355 -9.66 -12.33 21.62
N PHE A 356 -9.74 -13.52 22.21
CA PHE A 356 -8.82 -14.60 21.87
C PHE A 356 -8.86 -14.95 20.39
N GLU A 357 -9.99 -14.77 19.71
CA GLU A 357 -10.15 -15.12 18.30
C GLU A 357 -9.17 -14.31 17.43
N GLU A 358 -9.05 -13.01 17.70
CA GLU A 358 -8.09 -12.16 16.99
C GLU A 358 -6.67 -12.45 17.43
N LYS A 359 -6.44 -12.62 18.74
CA LYS A 359 -5.10 -12.91 19.29
C LYS A 359 -4.56 -14.28 18.89
N ALA A 360 -5.42 -15.24 18.59
CA ALA A 360 -5.07 -16.55 18.05
C ALA A 360 -4.82 -16.52 16.53
N GLY A 361 -4.93 -15.36 15.88
CA GLY A 361 -4.55 -15.17 14.48
C GLY A 361 -5.64 -15.54 13.47
N PHE A 362 -6.90 -15.70 13.89
CA PHE A 362 -8.03 -15.81 12.94
C PHE A 362 -8.36 -14.46 12.26
N ASN A 363 -7.74 -13.37 12.74
CA ASN A 363 -7.74 -12.02 12.17
C ASN A 363 -6.33 -11.42 12.33
N PRO A 364 -5.95 -10.32 11.64
CA PRO A 364 -4.68 -9.65 11.87
C PRO A 364 -4.81 -8.75 13.09
N TRP A 365 -4.41 -9.26 14.26
CA TRP A 365 -4.53 -8.56 15.54
C TRP A 365 -3.82 -7.20 15.54
N LYS A 366 -4.54 -6.14 15.92
CA LYS A 366 -4.07 -4.74 15.87
C LYS A 366 -3.51 -4.21 17.21
N GLU A 367 -3.48 -5.07 18.25
CA GLU A 367 -2.80 -4.85 19.54
C GLU A 367 -3.18 -3.56 20.28
N SER A 368 -4.45 -3.41 20.65
CA SER A 368 -4.97 -2.19 21.29
C SER A 368 -5.65 -2.38 22.66
N THR A 369 -5.72 -3.59 23.21
CA THR A 369 -6.48 -3.85 24.45
C THR A 369 -5.61 -4.23 25.64
N HIS A 370 -5.97 -3.70 26.81
CA HIS A 370 -5.48 -4.15 28.10
C HIS A 370 -6.38 -5.28 28.62
N SER A 371 -5.78 -6.33 29.17
CA SER A 371 -6.56 -7.41 29.79
C SER A 371 -7.33 -6.87 31.01
N LEU A 372 -8.62 -7.18 31.09
CA LEU A 372 -9.46 -6.92 32.26
C LEU A 372 -9.44 -8.07 33.26
N ILE A 373 -8.71 -9.15 32.95
CA ILE A 373 -8.58 -10.33 33.79
C ILE A 373 -7.64 -10.00 34.96
N LYS A 374 -8.08 -10.31 36.18
CA LYS A 374 -7.28 -10.11 37.40
C LYS A 374 -6.17 -11.15 37.52
N THR A 375 -5.21 -10.90 38.40
CA THR A 375 -4.07 -11.81 38.63
C THR A 375 -4.47 -13.16 39.22
N ASP A 376 -5.61 -13.24 39.89
CA ASP A 376 -6.22 -14.45 40.48
C ASP A 376 -7.25 -15.10 39.55
N ALA A 377 -6.99 -15.08 38.23
CA ALA A 377 -7.86 -15.65 37.21
C ALA A 377 -8.20 -17.13 37.48
N ASP A 378 -9.35 -17.59 36.99
CA ASP A 378 -9.72 -19.02 36.94
C ASP A 378 -8.88 -19.80 35.92
N ALA A 379 -7.55 -19.77 36.10
CA ALA A 379 -6.59 -20.29 35.16
C ALA A 379 -6.38 -21.81 35.35
N ILE A 380 -6.22 -22.50 34.22
CA ILE A 380 -5.89 -23.93 34.19
C ILE A 380 -4.38 -24.08 34.36
N PRO A 381 -3.88 -24.78 35.39
CA PRO A 381 -2.46 -25.05 35.52
C PRO A 381 -1.97 -25.93 34.36
N THR A 382 -0.78 -25.65 33.82
CA THR A 382 -0.22 -26.45 32.72
C THR A 382 -0.06 -27.94 33.06
N GLN A 383 0.15 -28.30 34.33
CA GLN A 383 0.21 -29.71 34.75
C GLN A 383 -1.15 -30.42 34.70
N ASP A 384 -2.25 -29.67 34.68
CA ASP A 384 -3.61 -30.17 34.52
C ASP A 384 -4.04 -30.13 33.03
N VAL A 385 -3.08 -30.02 32.10
CA VAL A 385 -3.30 -30.18 30.66
C VAL A 385 -2.57 -31.45 30.19
N VAL A 386 -3.30 -32.37 29.56
CA VAL A 386 -2.83 -33.71 29.19
C VAL A 386 -2.98 -33.92 27.68
N ASP A 387 -1.90 -34.34 27.01
CA ASP A 387 -1.96 -34.78 25.62
C ASP A 387 -2.49 -36.23 25.53
N LEU A 388 -3.68 -36.36 24.96
CA LEU A 388 -4.37 -37.63 24.71
C LEU A 388 -4.35 -38.02 23.22
N THR A 389 -3.58 -37.32 22.38
CA THR A 389 -3.59 -37.52 20.92
C THR A 389 -3.35 -38.99 20.54
N ALA A 390 -2.38 -39.65 21.19
CA ALA A 390 -2.06 -41.06 20.94
C ALA A 390 -3.10 -42.06 21.51
N LYS A 391 -4.09 -41.59 22.29
CA LYS A 391 -5.13 -42.42 22.91
C LYS A 391 -6.46 -42.41 22.14
N MET A 392 -6.63 -41.52 21.17
CA MET A 392 -7.80 -41.52 20.28
C MET A 392 -7.52 -42.46 19.10
N SER A 393 -8.42 -43.41 18.84
CA SER A 393 -8.36 -44.26 17.65
C SER A 393 -8.82 -43.50 16.40
N ALA A 394 -8.51 -44.05 15.22
CA ALA A 394 -8.81 -43.43 13.93
C ALA A 394 -10.31 -43.17 13.68
N ASP A 395 -11.20 -43.93 14.33
CA ASP A 395 -12.66 -43.72 14.26
C ASP A 395 -13.17 -42.58 15.17
N GLY A 396 -12.28 -41.97 15.95
CA GLY A 396 -12.57 -40.92 16.93
C GLY A 396 -12.89 -41.42 18.34
N THR A 397 -12.81 -42.73 18.60
CA THR A 397 -13.05 -43.30 19.93
C THR A 397 -11.89 -42.99 20.87
N LEU A 398 -12.19 -42.50 22.07
CA LEU A 398 -11.21 -42.27 23.14
C LEU A 398 -11.50 -43.21 24.30
N ASN A 399 -10.45 -43.92 24.75
CA ASN A 399 -10.45 -44.70 25.98
C ASN A 399 -9.49 -44.06 26.99
N TRP A 400 -10.04 -43.40 28.00
CA TRP A 400 -9.24 -42.67 28.98
C TRP A 400 -9.97 -42.58 30.33
N THR A 401 -9.24 -42.80 31.42
CA THR A 401 -9.72 -42.52 32.77
C THR A 401 -9.11 -41.19 33.22
N PRO A 402 -9.90 -40.10 33.30
CA PRO A 402 -9.41 -38.81 33.76
C PRO A 402 -8.97 -38.89 35.24
N PRO A 403 -7.90 -38.18 35.65
CA PRO A 403 -7.53 -38.09 37.06
C PRO A 403 -8.68 -37.58 37.95
N THR A 404 -8.70 -38.01 39.21
CA THR A 404 -9.68 -37.53 40.20
C THR A 404 -9.50 -36.05 40.55
N GLY A 405 -10.53 -35.43 41.14
CA GLY A 405 -10.45 -34.07 41.71
C GLY A 405 -11.04 -32.97 40.83
N GLY A 406 -12.06 -33.27 40.04
CA GLY A 406 -12.80 -32.30 39.22
C GLY A 406 -13.21 -32.86 37.87
N ASP A 407 -14.12 -32.18 37.19
CA ASP A 407 -14.49 -32.51 35.81
C ASP A 407 -13.38 -32.10 34.85
N TRP A 408 -13.29 -32.80 33.73
CA TRP A 408 -12.33 -32.54 32.66
C TRP A 408 -13.05 -32.18 31.38
N VAL A 409 -12.41 -31.39 30.54
CA VAL A 409 -12.79 -31.21 29.13
C VAL A 409 -11.80 -31.97 28.28
N VAL A 410 -12.28 -32.81 27.38
CA VAL A 410 -11.52 -33.36 26.27
C VAL A 410 -11.81 -32.50 25.04
N MET A 411 -10.78 -31.80 24.57
CA MET A 411 -10.81 -30.96 23.37
C MET A 411 -10.17 -31.72 22.21
N ARG A 412 -10.97 -32.06 21.20
CA ARG A 412 -10.49 -32.62 19.94
C ARG A 412 -10.23 -31.47 18.99
N LEU A 413 -8.96 -31.19 18.71
CA LEU A 413 -8.56 -30.20 17.71
C LEU A 413 -8.30 -30.89 16.38
N GLY A 414 -8.77 -30.27 15.31
CA GLY A 414 -8.35 -30.54 13.95
C GLY A 414 -8.08 -29.26 13.19
N TYR A 415 -8.02 -29.38 11.88
CA TYR A 415 -7.87 -28.26 10.98
C TYR A 415 -8.76 -28.43 9.74
N SER A 416 -9.25 -27.32 9.23
CA SER A 416 -10.03 -27.25 7.99
C SER A 416 -9.59 -26.07 7.12
N LEU A 417 -10.09 -25.99 5.90
CA LEU A 417 -9.72 -24.94 4.95
C LEU A 417 -10.25 -23.57 5.37
N THR A 418 -9.45 -22.54 5.07
CA THR A 418 -9.95 -21.15 5.05
C THR A 418 -10.79 -20.90 3.81
N GLY A 419 -10.39 -21.54 2.68
CA GLY A 419 -11.09 -21.52 1.39
C GLY A 419 -10.89 -20.27 0.55
N ARG A 420 -9.92 -19.43 0.91
CA ARG A 420 -9.53 -18.28 0.10
C ARG A 420 -8.89 -18.75 -1.20
N ASN A 421 -9.19 -18.05 -2.28
CA ASN A 421 -8.70 -18.31 -3.63
C ASN A 421 -7.93 -17.11 -4.16
N ASN A 422 -7.07 -17.34 -5.16
CA ASN A 422 -6.48 -16.24 -5.92
C ASN A 422 -7.56 -15.43 -6.63
N HIS A 423 -7.33 -14.13 -6.79
CA HIS A 423 -8.31 -13.22 -7.38
C HIS A 423 -7.68 -11.97 -8.00
N PRO A 424 -8.48 -11.23 -8.78
CA PRO A 424 -9.66 -11.67 -9.51
C PRO A 424 -9.18 -12.40 -10.77
N ALA A 425 -9.19 -13.73 -10.72
CA ALA A 425 -8.87 -14.58 -11.86
C ALA A 425 -10.15 -14.98 -12.60
N SER A 426 -10.01 -15.40 -13.87
CA SER A 426 -11.10 -16.07 -14.57
C SER A 426 -11.38 -17.43 -13.93
N PRO A 427 -12.62 -17.96 -13.97
CA PRO A 427 -12.98 -19.20 -13.27
C PRO A 427 -12.06 -20.39 -13.57
N GLU A 428 -11.51 -20.46 -14.79
CA GLU A 428 -10.60 -21.53 -15.25
C GLU A 428 -9.22 -21.46 -14.59
N ALA A 429 -8.85 -20.31 -14.03
CA ALA A 429 -7.56 -20.05 -13.38
C ALA A 429 -7.70 -19.74 -11.88
N THR A 430 -8.92 -19.85 -11.33
CA THR A 430 -9.19 -19.64 -9.90
C THR A 430 -9.12 -20.95 -9.12
N GLY A 431 -8.38 -20.97 -8.01
CA GLY A 431 -8.36 -22.07 -7.06
C GLY A 431 -7.76 -21.68 -5.71
N LEU A 432 -7.61 -22.66 -4.83
CA LEU A 432 -7.20 -22.43 -3.45
C LEU A 432 -5.86 -21.72 -3.37
N GLU A 433 -5.76 -20.76 -2.45
CA GLU A 433 -4.49 -20.21 -2.01
C GLU A 433 -3.67 -21.30 -1.33
N VAL A 434 -2.38 -21.40 -1.68
CA VAL A 434 -1.46 -22.36 -1.06
C VAL A 434 -1.23 -22.05 0.42
N ASP A 435 -1.01 -23.06 1.25
CA ASP A 435 -0.60 -22.94 2.65
C ASP A 435 0.73 -22.19 2.74
N LYS A 436 0.68 -20.92 3.14
CA LYS A 436 1.86 -20.04 3.19
C LYS A 436 2.83 -20.41 4.31
N LEU A 437 2.41 -21.30 5.23
CA LEU A 437 3.23 -21.77 6.34
C LEU A 437 3.94 -23.08 6.01
N ASP A 438 3.65 -23.71 4.86
CA ASP A 438 4.24 -24.98 4.42
C ASP A 438 5.16 -24.76 3.21
N ASN A 439 6.47 -24.89 3.43
CA ASN A 439 7.45 -24.67 2.37
C ASN A 439 7.36 -25.69 1.23
N VAL A 440 6.93 -26.93 1.48
CA VAL A 440 6.77 -27.97 0.46
C VAL A 440 5.58 -27.63 -0.43
N ALA A 441 4.45 -27.22 0.17
CA ALA A 441 3.28 -26.79 -0.56
C ALA A 441 3.58 -25.56 -1.44
N VAL A 442 4.21 -24.51 -0.87
CA VAL A 442 4.62 -23.32 -1.62
C VAL A 442 5.57 -23.69 -2.75
N ARG A 443 6.58 -24.53 -2.48
CA ARG A 443 7.55 -24.95 -3.50
C ARG A 443 6.87 -25.63 -4.67
N LYS A 444 5.94 -26.56 -4.40
CA LYS A 444 5.14 -27.25 -5.42
C LYS A 444 4.29 -26.27 -6.23
N TYR A 445 3.62 -25.32 -5.56
CA TYR A 445 2.83 -24.28 -6.22
C TYR A 445 3.68 -23.46 -7.21
N ILE A 446 4.78 -22.89 -6.72
CA ILE A 446 5.57 -21.94 -7.49
C ILE A 446 6.38 -22.61 -8.61
N ASP A 447 6.82 -23.85 -8.44
CA ASP A 447 7.42 -24.60 -9.57
C ASP A 447 6.38 -24.86 -10.67
N THR A 448 5.18 -25.32 -10.29
CA THR A 448 4.11 -25.59 -11.24
C THR A 448 3.75 -24.33 -12.04
N TYR A 449 3.57 -23.21 -11.34
CA TYR A 449 3.23 -21.93 -11.97
C TYR A 449 4.34 -21.41 -12.90
N LEU A 450 5.60 -21.43 -12.44
CA LEU A 450 6.73 -20.98 -13.26
C LEU A 450 7.01 -21.91 -14.45
N ASP A 451 6.72 -23.20 -14.36
CA ASP A 451 6.87 -24.13 -15.47
C ASP A 451 5.81 -23.90 -16.56
N MET A 452 4.58 -23.50 -16.19
CA MET A 452 3.58 -23.05 -17.16
C MET A 452 4.07 -21.82 -17.94
N TYR A 453 4.67 -20.84 -17.26
CA TYR A 453 5.24 -19.66 -17.92
C TYR A 453 6.51 -19.95 -18.72
N LYS A 454 7.32 -20.93 -18.28
CA LYS A 454 8.44 -21.42 -19.08
C LYS A 454 7.96 -21.93 -20.43
N GLU A 455 6.86 -22.66 -20.47
CA GLU A 455 6.24 -23.11 -21.72
C GLU A 455 5.69 -21.91 -22.53
N ALA A 456 4.93 -21.02 -21.90
CA ALA A 456 4.31 -19.86 -22.56
C ALA A 456 5.32 -18.86 -23.16
N THR A 457 6.51 -18.75 -22.57
CA THR A 457 7.60 -17.88 -23.07
C THR A 457 8.49 -18.57 -24.12
N GLY A 458 8.28 -19.86 -24.39
CA GLY A 458 9.20 -20.67 -25.20
C GLY A 458 10.57 -20.87 -24.53
N GLY A 459 10.63 -20.87 -23.20
CA GLY A 459 11.84 -21.04 -22.40
C GLY A 459 12.61 -19.75 -22.09
N GLN A 460 12.13 -18.59 -22.53
CA GLN A 460 12.78 -17.30 -22.33
C GLN A 460 12.45 -16.73 -20.95
N MET A 461 13.27 -17.10 -19.95
CA MET A 461 13.17 -16.62 -18.56
C MET A 461 14.53 -16.11 -18.05
N GLY A 462 14.49 -15.14 -17.14
CA GLY A 462 15.66 -14.53 -16.55
C GLY A 462 16.29 -13.48 -17.47
N ALA A 463 17.52 -13.68 -17.92
CA ALA A 463 18.27 -12.68 -18.70
C ALA A 463 17.63 -12.36 -20.08
N GLN A 464 16.79 -13.24 -20.61
CA GLN A 464 16.02 -13.06 -21.84
C GLN A 464 14.54 -13.33 -21.54
N GLY A 465 13.63 -12.53 -22.12
CA GLY A 465 12.19 -12.67 -21.89
C GLY A 465 11.73 -12.25 -20.48
N LEU A 466 11.07 -13.17 -19.78
CA LEU A 466 10.42 -12.92 -18.49
C LEU A 466 11.46 -12.80 -17.35
N GLN A 467 11.66 -11.58 -16.87
CA GLN A 467 12.74 -11.23 -15.94
C GLN A 467 12.30 -11.22 -14.47
N TYR A 468 11.06 -10.82 -14.20
CA TYR A 468 10.60 -10.58 -12.84
C TYR A 468 9.26 -11.29 -12.54
N MET A 469 9.01 -11.49 -11.27
CA MET A 469 7.68 -11.75 -10.72
C MET A 469 7.34 -10.66 -9.69
N VAL A 470 6.10 -10.21 -9.66
CA VAL A 470 5.56 -9.36 -8.60
C VAL A 470 4.75 -10.22 -7.62
N LEU A 471 5.13 -10.15 -6.35
CA LEU A 471 4.24 -10.55 -5.26
C LEU A 471 3.50 -9.30 -4.81
N ASP A 472 2.25 -9.21 -5.24
CA ASP A 472 1.33 -8.11 -4.97
C ASP A 472 0.97 -8.04 -3.46
N SER A 473 0.19 -7.03 -3.07
CA SER A 473 -0.31 -6.88 -1.70
C SER A 473 -1.11 -8.12 -1.27
N TYR A 474 -1.05 -8.44 0.04
CA TYR A 474 -1.55 -9.72 0.53
C TYR A 474 -3.08 -9.73 0.74
N GLU A 475 -3.82 -10.53 -0.03
CA GLU A 475 -5.30 -10.56 0.05
C GLU A 475 -5.87 -11.96 0.33
N ALA A 476 -5.05 -12.87 0.86
CA ALA A 476 -5.40 -14.28 1.04
C ALA A 476 -6.06 -14.62 2.39
N GLY A 477 -6.26 -13.66 3.29
CA GLY A 477 -6.79 -13.89 4.63
C GLY A 477 -5.82 -14.63 5.57
N HIS A 478 -6.33 -15.24 6.64
CA HIS A 478 -5.50 -15.69 7.77
C HIS A 478 -5.43 -17.20 7.91
N MET A 479 -4.30 -17.71 8.40
CA MET A 479 -4.11 -19.11 8.78
C MET A 479 -3.62 -19.19 10.19
N THR A 480 -4.06 -20.24 10.87
CA THR A 480 -3.64 -20.54 12.23
C THR A 480 -2.99 -21.92 12.33
N TRP A 481 -2.92 -22.70 11.24
CA TRP A 481 -2.42 -24.06 11.29
C TRP A 481 -1.54 -24.42 10.10
N THR A 482 -0.49 -25.21 10.36
CA THR A 482 0.21 -26.04 9.37
C THR A 482 0.77 -27.30 10.05
N LYS A 483 1.14 -28.31 9.26
CA LYS A 483 1.61 -29.61 9.77
C LYS A 483 2.84 -29.48 10.66
N ALA A 484 3.77 -28.61 10.26
CA ALA A 484 5.02 -28.38 10.99
C ALA A 484 4.86 -27.45 12.22
N MET A 485 3.66 -26.93 12.50
CA MET A 485 3.45 -25.90 13.53
C MET A 485 4.02 -26.29 14.92
N PRO A 486 3.78 -27.50 15.48
CA PRO A 486 4.34 -27.84 16.79
C PRO A 486 5.88 -27.88 16.82
N GLU A 487 6.50 -28.42 15.77
CA GLU A 487 7.96 -28.50 15.65
C GLU A 487 8.59 -27.12 15.47
N GLU A 488 8.05 -26.31 14.56
CA GLU A 488 8.54 -24.97 14.28
C GLU A 488 8.31 -24.02 15.46
N PHE A 489 7.19 -24.14 16.17
CA PHE A 489 6.94 -23.39 17.40
C PHE A 489 7.97 -23.74 18.48
N LEU A 490 8.18 -25.03 18.76
CA LEU A 490 9.16 -25.49 19.74
C LEU A 490 10.57 -25.00 19.40
N LYS A 491 10.98 -25.14 18.14
CA LYS A 491 12.29 -24.69 17.65
C LYS A 491 12.51 -23.19 17.84
N ARG A 492 11.48 -22.37 17.60
CA ARG A 492 11.59 -20.90 17.58
C ARG A 492 11.35 -20.24 18.94
N ARG A 493 10.50 -20.84 19.77
CA ARG A 493 10.07 -20.29 21.07
C ARG A 493 10.70 -21.04 22.25
N GLY A 494 11.17 -22.27 22.04
CA GLY A 494 11.90 -23.04 23.05
C GLY A 494 11.03 -23.73 24.09
N TYR A 495 9.72 -23.86 23.84
CA TYR A 495 8.79 -24.61 24.68
C TYR A 495 7.69 -25.28 23.84
N ASP A 496 7.08 -26.34 24.38
CA ASP A 496 6.03 -27.10 23.69
C ASP A 496 4.71 -26.31 23.61
N ILE A 497 4.10 -26.29 22.43
CA ILE A 497 2.80 -25.65 22.18
C ILE A 497 1.63 -26.40 22.83
N LYS A 498 1.74 -27.73 23.01
CA LYS A 498 0.60 -28.59 23.37
C LYS A 498 -0.12 -28.20 24.67
N PRO A 499 0.58 -27.89 25.79
CA PRO A 499 -0.08 -27.45 27.02
C PRO A 499 -0.85 -26.12 26.88
N TRP A 500 -0.56 -25.36 25.82
CA TRP A 500 -1.13 -24.03 25.58
C TRP A 500 -2.22 -24.02 24.50
N LEU A 501 -2.49 -25.14 23.83
CA LEU A 501 -3.57 -25.24 22.84
C LEU A 501 -4.95 -24.80 23.37
N PRO A 502 -5.34 -25.03 24.65
CA PRO A 502 -6.59 -24.46 25.17
C PRO A 502 -6.68 -22.93 25.10
N VAL A 503 -5.55 -22.23 25.06
CA VAL A 503 -5.54 -20.76 24.91
C VAL A 503 -6.05 -20.33 23.54
N LEU A 504 -5.83 -21.14 22.49
CA LEU A 504 -6.34 -20.86 21.14
C LEU A 504 -7.87 -20.95 21.05
N THR A 505 -8.53 -21.46 22.09
CA THR A 505 -10.00 -21.57 22.19
C THR A 505 -10.59 -20.66 23.27
N GLY A 506 -9.77 -19.75 23.82
CA GLY A 506 -10.18 -18.72 24.78
C GLY A 506 -10.00 -19.10 26.25
N ARG A 507 -9.42 -20.26 26.57
CA ARG A 507 -9.13 -20.65 27.95
C ARG A 507 -7.91 -19.91 28.49
N VAL A 508 -7.94 -19.56 29.78
CA VAL A 508 -6.78 -19.01 30.47
C VAL A 508 -5.94 -20.17 31.02
N VAL A 509 -4.69 -20.27 30.60
CA VAL A 509 -3.73 -21.27 31.07
C VAL A 509 -2.63 -20.58 31.88
N ASN A 510 -2.35 -21.11 33.09
CA ASN A 510 -1.49 -20.57 34.14
C ASN A 510 -1.88 -19.18 34.66
N SER A 511 -1.92 -18.16 33.80
CA SER A 511 -2.39 -16.82 34.11
C SER A 511 -2.80 -16.09 32.83
N ALA A 512 -3.52 -14.97 32.98
CA ALA A 512 -3.86 -14.10 31.85
C ALA A 512 -2.59 -13.63 31.11
N GLU A 513 -1.58 -13.16 31.84
CA GLU A 513 -0.32 -12.71 31.25
C GLU A 513 0.38 -13.84 30.48
N ALA A 514 0.46 -15.04 31.04
CA ALA A 514 1.11 -16.16 30.38
C ALA A 514 0.39 -16.58 29.09
N SER A 515 -0.95 -16.55 29.11
CA SER A 515 -1.79 -16.84 27.94
C SER A 515 -1.61 -15.79 26.83
N GLU A 516 -1.60 -14.50 27.18
CA GLU A 516 -1.35 -13.41 26.22
C GLU A 516 0.04 -13.52 25.59
N LYS A 517 1.06 -13.85 26.40
CA LYS A 517 2.43 -14.05 25.93
C LYS A 517 2.56 -15.25 25.00
N PHE A 518 1.87 -16.35 25.31
CA PHE A 518 1.77 -17.50 24.41
C PHE A 518 1.13 -17.10 23.06
N LEU A 519 0.03 -16.36 23.09
CA LEU A 519 -0.64 -15.92 21.86
C LEU A 519 0.24 -14.98 21.03
N TRP A 520 1.05 -14.13 21.68
CA TRP A 520 2.06 -13.35 20.99
C TRP A 520 3.12 -14.24 20.31
N ASP A 521 3.68 -15.22 21.04
CA ASP A 521 4.65 -16.18 20.50
C ASP A 521 4.08 -16.98 19.33
N PHE A 522 2.79 -17.32 19.40
CA PHE A 522 2.06 -18.02 18.35
C PHE A 522 1.91 -17.18 17.08
N ARG A 523 1.43 -15.93 17.21
CA ARG A 523 1.36 -14.99 16.07
C ARG A 523 2.73 -14.69 15.49
N LYS A 524 3.76 -14.54 16.34
CA LYS A 524 5.13 -14.31 15.88
C LYS A 524 5.66 -15.48 15.07
N THR A 525 5.35 -16.71 15.49
CA THR A 525 5.69 -17.94 14.75
C THR A 525 5.02 -17.98 13.39
N ILE A 526 3.71 -17.68 13.31
CA ILE A 526 2.99 -17.59 12.03
C ILE A 526 3.66 -16.56 11.10
N GLY A 527 3.94 -15.35 11.60
CA GLY A 527 4.57 -14.30 10.79
C GLY A 527 5.95 -14.68 10.26
N GLU A 528 6.80 -15.30 11.10
CA GLU A 528 8.13 -15.78 10.69
C GLU A 528 8.03 -16.90 9.65
N LEU A 529 7.07 -17.82 9.80
CA LEU A 529 6.83 -18.89 8.82
C LEU A 529 6.33 -18.34 7.48
N ILE A 530 5.48 -17.31 7.45
CA ILE A 530 5.07 -16.67 6.19
C ILE A 530 6.29 -16.10 5.46
N VAL A 531 7.19 -15.41 6.18
CA VAL A 531 8.41 -14.85 5.58
C VAL A 531 9.25 -15.97 4.96
N GLU A 532 9.58 -17.00 5.74
CA GLU A 532 10.53 -18.05 5.33
C GLU A 532 9.92 -19.04 4.32
N ASN A 533 8.68 -19.48 4.53
CA ASN A 533 8.09 -20.58 3.75
C ASN A 533 7.33 -20.10 2.52
N HIS A 534 6.91 -18.83 2.47
CA HIS A 534 6.27 -18.26 1.29
C HIS A 534 7.21 -17.35 0.51
N TYR A 535 7.57 -16.20 1.09
CA TYR A 535 8.34 -15.17 0.40
C TYR A 535 9.75 -15.67 0.02
N GLU A 536 10.49 -16.29 0.94
CA GLU A 536 11.86 -16.73 0.65
C GLU A 536 11.90 -17.94 -0.30
N VAL A 537 11.01 -18.93 -0.14
CA VAL A 537 10.89 -20.07 -1.07
C VAL A 537 10.58 -19.61 -2.50
N ILE A 538 9.68 -18.64 -2.67
CA ILE A 538 9.40 -18.07 -4.00
C ILE A 538 10.63 -17.32 -4.54
N GLY A 539 11.32 -16.54 -3.69
CA GLY A 539 12.57 -15.88 -4.08
C GLY A 539 13.63 -16.87 -4.58
N GLU A 540 13.79 -18.00 -3.89
CA GLU A 540 14.70 -19.08 -4.30
C GLU A 540 14.29 -19.71 -5.63
N ALA A 541 12.99 -19.95 -5.84
CA ALA A 541 12.43 -20.47 -7.08
C ALA A 541 12.73 -19.61 -8.30
N LEU A 542 12.60 -18.29 -8.12
CA LEU A 542 12.88 -17.29 -9.14
C LEU A 542 14.38 -17.23 -9.44
N LYS A 543 15.21 -17.21 -8.40
CA LYS A 543 16.68 -17.17 -8.54
C LYS A 543 17.23 -18.35 -9.33
N VAL A 544 16.71 -19.57 -9.11
CA VAL A 544 17.10 -20.78 -9.88
C VAL A 544 16.83 -20.59 -11.38
N ARG A 545 15.83 -19.79 -11.75
CA ARG A 545 15.46 -19.48 -13.14
C ARG A 545 16.06 -18.15 -13.64
N GLY A 546 16.99 -17.56 -12.90
CA GLY A 546 17.61 -16.27 -13.23
C GLY A 546 16.65 -15.08 -13.17
N MET A 547 15.47 -15.26 -12.55
CA MET A 547 14.47 -14.23 -12.37
C MET A 547 14.66 -13.48 -11.05
N LYS A 548 13.96 -12.36 -10.95
CA LYS A 548 13.98 -11.43 -9.83
C LYS A 548 12.58 -11.17 -9.28
N ARG A 549 12.49 -10.53 -8.11
CA ARG A 549 11.24 -10.36 -7.39
C ARG A 549 10.95 -8.89 -7.02
N TYR A 550 9.79 -8.40 -7.44
CA TYR A 550 9.11 -7.25 -6.84
C TYR A 550 8.25 -7.75 -5.66
N THR A 551 8.18 -7.01 -4.56
CA THR A 551 7.42 -7.46 -3.38
C THR A 551 6.74 -6.31 -2.67
N GLU A 552 5.42 -6.35 -2.68
CA GLU A 552 4.57 -5.57 -1.79
C GLU A 552 4.32 -6.30 -0.47
N SER A 553 3.52 -5.71 0.41
CA SER A 553 3.16 -6.33 1.69
C SER A 553 1.75 -5.95 2.13
N HIS A 554 1.65 -4.93 3.00
CA HIS A 554 0.41 -4.63 3.70
C HIS A 554 -0.42 -3.56 3.00
N GLU A 555 0.22 -2.64 2.26
CA GLU A 555 -0.35 -1.39 1.71
C GLU A 555 -0.95 -0.45 2.77
N GLY A 556 -1.96 -0.90 3.51
CA GLY A 556 -2.67 -0.14 4.52
C GLY A 556 -3.07 -1.01 5.73
N GLY A 557 -2.90 -0.46 6.93
CA GLY A 557 -3.22 -1.19 8.17
C GLY A 557 -2.39 -2.46 8.35
N ARG A 558 -2.91 -3.41 9.14
CA ARG A 558 -2.33 -4.75 9.30
C ARG A 558 -3.28 -5.76 8.67
N ILE A 559 -2.88 -6.35 7.54
CA ILE A 559 -3.70 -7.31 6.78
C ILE A 559 -3.26 -8.78 6.92
N PHE A 560 -2.06 -9.04 7.46
CA PHE A 560 -1.61 -10.39 7.85
C PHE A 560 -0.56 -10.30 8.97
N LEU A 561 -0.08 -11.44 9.47
CA LEU A 561 0.73 -11.50 10.70
C LEU A 561 2.25 -11.35 10.48
N ALA A 562 2.74 -11.43 9.24
CA ALA A 562 4.15 -11.16 8.96
C ALA A 562 4.45 -9.67 9.09
N ASP A 563 5.74 -9.35 9.18
CA ASP A 563 6.24 -7.99 9.21
C ASP A 563 6.59 -7.52 7.79
N GLY A 564 6.11 -6.33 7.41
CA GLY A 564 6.24 -5.80 6.04
C GLY A 564 7.68 -5.58 5.59
N MET A 565 8.58 -5.20 6.50
CA MET A 565 10.01 -5.12 6.18
C MET A 565 10.62 -6.50 5.96
N ASP A 566 10.22 -7.50 6.75
CA ASP A 566 10.79 -8.84 6.65
C ASP A 566 10.42 -9.55 5.34
N VAL A 567 9.20 -9.41 4.84
CA VAL A 567 8.80 -10.02 3.56
C VAL A 567 9.51 -9.38 2.36
N LYS A 568 9.85 -8.08 2.47
CA LYS A 568 10.56 -7.29 1.45
C LYS A 568 12.09 -7.46 1.50
N ARG A 569 12.68 -7.89 2.62
CA ARG A 569 14.16 -7.86 2.86
C ARG A 569 15.03 -8.58 1.84
N LYS A 570 14.51 -9.64 1.20
CA LYS A 570 15.20 -10.42 0.15
C LYS A 570 14.63 -10.18 -1.26
N ALA A 571 13.70 -9.24 -1.43
CA ALA A 571 13.25 -8.84 -2.75
C ALA A 571 14.38 -8.12 -3.51
N ASP A 572 14.40 -8.23 -4.84
CA ASP A 572 15.28 -7.43 -5.68
C ASP A 572 14.78 -5.97 -5.74
N VAL A 573 13.47 -5.78 -5.68
CA VAL A 573 12.83 -4.46 -5.63
C VAL A 573 11.69 -4.48 -4.59
N PRO A 574 11.92 -3.95 -3.38
CA PRO A 574 10.86 -3.64 -2.43
C PRO A 574 9.84 -2.70 -3.09
N MET A 575 8.56 -3.04 -2.93
CA MET A 575 7.44 -2.34 -3.56
C MET A 575 6.37 -1.99 -2.52
N SER A 576 5.53 -1.01 -2.84
CA SER A 576 4.50 -0.38 -1.99
C SER A 576 3.38 0.14 -2.89
N ALA A 577 2.37 0.83 -2.36
CA ALA A 577 1.37 1.51 -3.21
C ALA A 577 1.06 2.94 -2.77
N MET A 578 0.61 3.77 -3.71
CA MET A 578 -0.01 5.06 -3.41
C MET A 578 -1.18 5.35 -4.35
N TRP A 579 -2.33 5.63 -3.76
CA TRP A 579 -3.53 6.02 -4.47
C TRP A 579 -3.59 7.53 -4.66
N THR A 580 -4.30 7.96 -5.70
CA THR A 580 -4.55 9.39 -5.92
C THR A 580 -5.53 9.92 -4.87
N PRO A 581 -5.33 11.15 -4.38
CA PRO A 581 -6.14 11.73 -3.31
C PRO A 581 -7.65 11.73 -3.58
N GLY A 582 -8.41 11.21 -2.62
CA GLY A 582 -9.87 11.10 -2.67
C GLY A 582 -10.38 9.79 -3.27
N SER A 583 -9.53 8.75 -3.32
CA SER A 583 -9.91 7.45 -3.88
C SER A 583 -10.46 6.48 -2.82
N LEU A 584 -9.62 5.98 -1.90
CA LEU A 584 -10.04 5.04 -0.85
C LEU A 584 -10.41 5.72 0.46
N ALA A 585 -9.76 6.84 0.76
CA ALA A 585 -9.96 7.62 1.98
C ALA A 585 -10.09 9.11 1.63
N GLY A 586 -10.60 9.91 2.58
CA GLY A 586 -10.74 11.34 2.38
C GLY A 586 -9.39 12.06 2.39
N GLY A 587 -8.96 12.62 1.26
CA GLY A 587 -7.93 13.66 1.21
C GLY A 587 -6.59 13.30 1.87
N ALA A 588 -6.19 14.06 2.90
CA ALA A 588 -4.86 13.98 3.52
C ALA A 588 -4.56 12.64 4.22
N ASP A 589 -5.60 11.91 4.65
CA ASP A 589 -5.44 10.62 5.34
C ASP A 589 -4.90 9.52 4.38
N GLU A 590 -5.16 9.65 3.07
CA GLU A 590 -4.66 8.74 2.03
C GLU A 590 -3.16 8.94 1.76
N GLU A 591 -2.69 10.19 1.86
CA GLU A 591 -1.29 10.55 1.64
C GLU A 591 -0.41 9.94 2.74
N VAL A 592 -0.74 10.15 4.03
CA VAL A 592 0.10 9.69 5.15
C VAL A 592 0.24 8.16 5.20
N ARG A 593 -0.84 7.43 4.97
CA ARG A 593 -0.82 5.96 4.90
C ARG A 593 0.15 5.46 3.83
N SER A 594 0.07 6.05 2.64
CA SER A 594 0.89 5.66 1.49
C SER A 594 2.35 6.10 1.67
N GLU A 595 2.60 7.26 2.28
CA GLU A 595 3.95 7.67 2.68
C GLU A 595 4.60 6.64 3.62
N ALA A 596 3.83 6.08 4.57
CA ALA A 596 4.34 5.06 5.49
C ALA A 596 4.76 3.77 4.77
N ASP A 597 3.96 3.29 3.81
CA ASP A 597 4.28 2.07 3.03
C ASP A 597 5.48 2.28 2.08
N ILE A 598 5.55 3.42 1.38
CA ILE A 598 6.72 3.73 0.53
C ILE A 598 7.97 3.88 1.38
N ARG A 599 7.89 4.54 2.54
CA ARG A 599 9.02 4.64 3.47
C ARG A 599 9.42 3.28 4.04
N GLU A 600 8.49 2.35 4.25
CA GLU A 600 8.82 0.96 4.60
C GLU A 600 9.68 0.31 3.50
N ALA A 601 9.23 0.38 2.24
CA ALA A 601 9.98 -0.17 1.10
C ALA A 601 11.35 0.51 0.92
N ALA A 602 11.41 1.83 1.07
CA ALA A 602 12.66 2.60 1.01
C ALA A 602 13.63 2.21 2.12
N SER A 603 13.15 2.11 3.37
CA SER A 603 13.95 1.69 4.52
C SER A 603 14.57 0.31 4.28
N VAL A 604 13.79 -0.63 3.73
CA VAL A 604 14.32 -1.96 3.34
C VAL A 604 15.42 -1.81 2.30
N ALA A 605 15.17 -1.06 1.21
CA ALA A 605 16.15 -0.88 0.14
C ALA A 605 17.46 -0.21 0.61
N HIS A 606 17.37 0.72 1.56
CA HIS A 606 18.51 1.41 2.15
C HIS A 606 19.31 0.48 3.07
N ILE A 607 18.62 -0.27 3.93
CA ILE A 607 19.25 -1.15 4.92
C ILE A 607 19.91 -2.35 4.25
N TYR A 608 19.20 -3.03 3.35
CA TYR A 608 19.66 -4.29 2.76
C TYR A 608 20.37 -4.12 1.40
N GLY A 609 20.37 -2.92 0.82
CA GLY A 609 21.22 -2.57 -0.32
C GLY A 609 20.61 -2.79 -1.71
N GLN A 610 19.29 -2.94 -1.82
CA GLN A 610 18.59 -3.13 -3.10
C GLN A 610 18.65 -1.89 -3.99
N ASN A 611 18.78 -0.70 -3.41
CA ASN A 611 18.76 0.63 -4.04
C ASN A 611 17.43 1.03 -4.72
N LEU A 612 16.77 0.11 -5.43
CA LEU A 612 15.51 0.36 -6.11
C LEU A 612 14.34 0.27 -5.13
N VAL A 613 13.42 1.23 -5.24
CA VAL A 613 12.17 1.30 -4.47
C VAL A 613 11.05 1.55 -5.47
N ALA A 614 10.13 0.59 -5.58
CA ALA A 614 9.00 0.68 -6.48
C ALA A 614 7.69 0.98 -5.73
N ALA A 615 6.68 1.44 -6.48
CA ALA A 615 5.33 1.46 -6.00
C ALA A 615 4.33 1.21 -7.13
N GLU A 616 3.23 0.54 -6.82
CA GLU A 616 1.97 0.67 -7.52
C GLU A 616 1.52 2.13 -7.41
N SER A 617 1.76 2.90 -8.46
CA SER A 617 1.66 4.35 -8.46
C SER A 617 0.36 4.84 -9.04
N MET A 618 -0.29 5.76 -8.31
CA MET A 618 -1.43 6.58 -8.74
C MET A 618 -2.73 5.79 -8.98
N THR A 619 -2.98 4.71 -8.26
CA THR A 619 -4.27 4.00 -8.32
C THR A 619 -5.42 4.96 -8.00
N SER A 620 -6.54 4.86 -8.73
CA SER A 620 -7.63 5.83 -8.56
C SER A 620 -9.01 5.20 -8.72
N VAL A 621 -10.01 5.77 -8.03
CA VAL A 621 -11.42 5.39 -8.20
C VAL A 621 -12.32 6.63 -8.17
N GLY A 622 -13.51 6.55 -8.78
CA GLY A 622 -14.54 7.61 -8.73
C GLY A 622 -14.31 8.82 -9.65
N ASN A 623 -13.17 8.92 -10.32
CA ASN A 623 -12.77 10.09 -11.14
C ASN A 623 -12.27 9.68 -12.54
N ALA A 624 -12.98 8.75 -13.17
CA ALA A 624 -12.53 8.06 -14.38
C ALA A 624 -12.11 9.01 -15.52
N PHE A 625 -10.94 8.79 -16.12
CA PHE A 625 -10.39 9.61 -17.23
C PHE A 625 -10.23 11.12 -16.95
N SER A 626 -10.28 11.57 -15.69
CA SER A 626 -10.08 12.98 -15.32
C SER A 626 -8.63 13.34 -14.93
N TRP A 627 -7.75 12.33 -14.92
CA TRP A 627 -6.35 12.47 -14.53
C TRP A 627 -5.46 12.83 -15.71
N HIS A 628 -4.46 13.66 -15.44
CA HIS A 628 -3.50 14.16 -16.40
C HIS A 628 -2.23 14.61 -15.65
N PRO A 629 -1.09 14.79 -16.35
CA PRO A 629 0.20 15.02 -15.70
C PRO A 629 0.22 16.13 -14.63
N GLU A 630 -0.40 17.29 -14.85
CA GLU A 630 -0.48 18.36 -13.82
C GLU A 630 -1.15 17.87 -12.52
N LYS A 631 -2.29 17.16 -12.64
CA LYS A 631 -3.03 16.65 -11.49
C LYS A 631 -2.33 15.46 -10.81
N LEU A 632 -1.60 14.66 -11.58
CA LEU A 632 -0.85 13.50 -11.09
C LEU A 632 0.48 13.88 -10.42
N LYS A 633 1.07 15.02 -10.80
CA LYS A 633 2.37 15.49 -10.30
C LYS A 633 2.43 15.51 -8.78
N ARG A 634 1.38 16.03 -8.12
CA ARG A 634 1.32 16.11 -6.66
C ARG A 634 1.46 14.74 -5.96
N THR A 635 0.97 13.67 -6.58
CA THR A 635 1.04 12.31 -6.02
C THR A 635 2.42 11.73 -6.31
N ALA A 636 2.87 11.78 -7.57
CA ALA A 636 4.18 11.26 -7.96
C ALA A 636 5.34 11.90 -7.18
N ASP A 637 5.27 13.19 -6.90
CA ASP A 637 6.30 13.89 -6.13
C ASP A 637 6.31 13.46 -4.66
N LEU A 638 5.13 13.19 -4.07
CA LEU A 638 5.06 12.66 -2.71
C LEU A 638 5.62 11.23 -2.63
N GLU A 639 5.40 10.41 -3.66
CA GLU A 639 6.01 9.09 -3.75
C GLU A 639 7.55 9.22 -3.74
N MET A 640 8.12 10.10 -4.57
CA MET A 640 9.57 10.36 -4.59
C MET A 640 10.09 10.91 -3.26
N ALA A 641 9.37 11.85 -2.63
CA ALA A 641 9.70 12.40 -1.32
C ALA A 641 9.71 11.35 -0.19
N SER A 642 8.97 10.26 -0.40
CA SER A 642 8.87 9.12 0.53
C SER A 642 9.98 8.09 0.31
N GLY A 643 10.76 8.22 -0.76
CA GLY A 643 11.89 7.35 -1.09
C GLY A 643 11.73 6.56 -2.38
N LEU A 644 10.61 6.70 -3.10
CA LEU A 644 10.40 6.04 -4.39
C LEU A 644 11.44 6.50 -5.42
N ASN A 645 12.00 5.54 -6.16
CA ASN A 645 12.85 5.84 -7.30
C ASN A 645 12.58 4.93 -8.52
N ARG A 646 11.43 4.25 -8.56
CA ARG A 646 10.92 3.53 -9.73
C ARG A 646 9.39 3.48 -9.71
N PHE A 647 8.75 4.28 -10.55
CA PHE A 647 7.29 4.21 -10.73
C PHE A 647 6.86 2.90 -11.39
N VAL A 648 5.75 2.32 -10.92
CA VAL A 648 4.98 1.31 -11.63
C VAL A 648 3.54 1.82 -11.73
N VAL A 649 3.20 2.50 -12.84
CA VAL A 649 1.90 3.16 -12.97
C VAL A 649 0.77 2.12 -13.00
N HIS A 650 -0.12 2.18 -12.01
CA HIS A 650 -1.40 1.50 -12.04
C HIS A 650 -2.39 2.39 -12.79
N THR A 651 -2.92 2.02 -13.96
CA THR A 651 -2.59 0.86 -14.80
C THR A 651 -2.61 1.28 -16.28
N SER A 652 -1.98 0.48 -17.13
CA SER A 652 -2.13 0.51 -18.58
C SER A 652 -2.91 -0.74 -19.00
N VAL A 653 -4.24 -0.72 -18.98
CA VAL A 653 -5.03 -1.91 -19.38
C VAL A 653 -4.84 -2.23 -20.86
N HIS A 654 -4.69 -3.50 -21.21
CA HIS A 654 -4.53 -3.95 -22.59
C HIS A 654 -5.72 -3.55 -23.47
N GLN A 655 -5.42 -2.98 -24.64
CA GLN A 655 -6.42 -2.54 -25.61
C GLN A 655 -6.41 -3.44 -26.86
N PRO A 656 -7.29 -4.46 -26.92
CA PRO A 656 -7.28 -5.44 -28.02
C PRO A 656 -7.80 -4.90 -29.35
N LEU A 657 -8.57 -3.80 -29.33
CA LEU A 657 -9.26 -3.24 -30.49
C LEU A 657 -9.04 -1.72 -30.60
N ASP A 658 -9.01 -1.19 -31.82
CA ASP A 658 -8.78 0.23 -32.08
C ASP A 658 -10.05 1.06 -32.21
N ASP A 659 -11.15 0.45 -32.62
CA ASP A 659 -12.45 1.09 -32.82
C ASP A 659 -13.19 1.34 -31.49
N LYS A 660 -12.67 0.81 -30.37
CA LYS A 660 -13.20 1.03 -29.02
C LYS A 660 -12.30 2.01 -28.26
N LYS A 661 -12.76 3.24 -28.06
CA LYS A 661 -12.05 4.30 -27.32
C LYS A 661 -12.94 4.94 -26.26
N PRO A 662 -12.47 5.28 -25.05
CA PRO A 662 -11.14 5.00 -24.52
C PRO A 662 -10.87 3.51 -24.28
N GLY A 663 -11.88 2.64 -24.37
CA GLY A 663 -11.68 1.20 -24.44
C GLY A 663 -11.87 0.49 -23.10
N ILE A 664 -11.08 -0.56 -22.88
CA ILE A 664 -11.20 -1.44 -21.70
C ILE A 664 -10.54 -0.79 -20.48
N SER A 665 -11.16 -0.90 -19.30
CA SER A 665 -10.57 -0.51 -18.01
C SER A 665 -10.59 -1.66 -17.01
N LEU A 666 -9.83 -1.51 -15.91
CA LEU A 666 -9.80 -2.44 -14.79
C LEU A 666 -11.00 -2.19 -13.89
N GLY A 667 -12.19 -2.55 -14.38
CA GLY A 667 -13.45 -2.17 -13.74
C GLY A 667 -13.47 -0.65 -13.44
N PRO A 668 -13.71 -0.24 -12.19
CA PRO A 668 -13.80 1.17 -11.79
C PRO A 668 -12.44 1.85 -11.56
N PHE A 669 -11.33 1.11 -11.62
CA PHE A 669 -10.03 1.57 -11.20
C PHE A 669 -9.23 2.17 -12.35
N GLY A 670 -8.66 3.35 -12.11
CA GLY A 670 -7.63 3.97 -12.93
C GLY A 670 -6.24 3.80 -12.29
N GLN A 671 -5.19 4.39 -12.83
CA GLN A 671 -5.14 5.25 -14.02
C GLN A 671 -5.62 4.55 -15.28
N TYR A 672 -6.08 5.35 -16.23
CA TYR A 672 -6.54 4.89 -17.55
C TYR A 672 -5.42 5.08 -18.57
N PHE A 673 -4.19 4.85 -18.14
CA PHE A 673 -2.97 5.25 -18.84
C PHE A 673 -2.61 4.26 -19.96
N THR A 674 -3.41 4.30 -21.02
CA THR A 674 -3.28 3.42 -22.18
C THR A 674 -3.00 4.23 -23.45
N ARG A 675 -2.65 3.55 -24.53
CA ARG A 675 -2.54 4.17 -25.86
C ARG A 675 -3.83 4.83 -26.37
N GLN A 676 -4.97 4.60 -25.72
CA GLN A 676 -6.27 5.17 -26.08
C GLN A 676 -6.63 6.42 -25.27
N GLU A 677 -5.85 6.79 -24.25
CA GLU A 677 -5.99 8.07 -23.55
C GLU A 677 -5.84 9.24 -24.54
N THR A 678 -6.60 10.33 -24.37
CA THR A 678 -6.58 11.45 -25.34
C THR A 678 -5.18 12.02 -25.50
N TRP A 679 -4.43 12.10 -24.41
CA TRP A 679 -3.07 12.64 -24.35
C TRP A 679 -1.97 11.56 -24.43
N ALA A 680 -2.31 10.32 -24.82
CA ALA A 680 -1.38 9.19 -24.84
C ALA A 680 -0.10 9.47 -25.63
N GLU A 681 -0.19 10.12 -26.79
CA GLU A 681 0.97 10.42 -27.65
C GLU A 681 1.79 11.64 -27.16
N GLN A 682 1.25 12.43 -26.23
CA GLN A 682 1.97 13.53 -25.56
C GLN A 682 2.57 13.11 -24.21
N ALA A 683 2.33 11.88 -23.76
CA ALA A 683 2.77 11.40 -22.44
C ALA A 683 4.31 11.30 -22.29
N SER A 684 5.07 11.40 -23.38
CA SER A 684 6.54 11.30 -23.34
C SER A 684 7.21 12.36 -22.47
N VAL A 685 6.65 13.56 -22.35
CA VAL A 685 7.18 14.61 -21.45
C VAL A 685 6.94 14.27 -19.98
N TRP A 686 5.81 13.63 -19.67
CA TRP A 686 5.50 13.13 -18.33
C TRP A 686 6.40 11.96 -17.95
N MET A 687 6.54 10.96 -18.83
CA MET A 687 7.46 9.84 -18.62
C MET A 687 8.91 10.28 -18.52
N SER A 688 9.31 11.31 -19.28
CA SER A 688 10.64 11.90 -19.17
C SER A 688 10.84 12.54 -17.80
N TYR A 689 9.89 13.34 -17.30
CA TYR A 689 9.97 13.90 -15.95
C TYR A 689 10.21 12.82 -14.89
N LEU A 690 9.38 11.78 -14.87
CA LEU A 690 9.52 10.66 -13.94
C LEU A 690 10.87 9.96 -14.10
N GLY A 691 11.27 9.64 -15.34
CA GLY A 691 12.52 8.94 -15.62
C GLY A 691 13.77 9.73 -15.25
N ARG A 692 13.78 11.06 -15.46
CA ARG A 692 14.90 11.93 -15.07
C ARG A 692 15.03 12.03 -13.56
N SER A 693 13.90 12.18 -12.86
CA SER A 693 13.88 12.24 -11.41
C SER A 693 14.32 10.91 -10.80
N CYS A 694 13.76 9.79 -11.25
CA CYS A 694 14.18 8.45 -10.81
C CYS A 694 15.64 8.17 -11.13
N PHE A 695 16.16 8.59 -12.28
CA PHE A 695 17.58 8.40 -12.60
C PHE A 695 18.49 9.01 -11.53
N LEU A 696 18.24 10.27 -11.12
CA LEU A 696 19.02 10.92 -10.07
C LEU A 696 18.75 10.32 -8.68
N LEU A 697 17.49 9.96 -8.39
CA LEU A 697 17.10 9.31 -7.14
C LEU A 697 17.59 7.85 -7.00
N GLN A 698 18.23 7.29 -8.03
CA GLN A 698 18.89 5.98 -7.99
C GLN A 698 20.41 6.09 -7.79
N GLN A 699 21.00 7.29 -7.82
CA GLN A 699 22.45 7.46 -7.74
C GLN A 699 22.95 7.40 -6.30
N GLY A 700 24.11 6.77 -6.09
CA GLY A 700 24.75 6.73 -4.77
C GLY A 700 23.82 6.18 -3.68
N LYS A 701 23.95 6.72 -2.46
CA LYS A 701 23.17 6.32 -1.29
C LYS A 701 22.32 7.49 -0.78
N PRO A 702 21.16 7.23 -0.18
CA PRO A 702 20.42 8.27 0.52
C PRO A 702 21.21 8.75 1.75
N VAL A 703 21.05 10.01 2.12
CA VAL A 703 21.65 10.57 3.35
C VAL A 703 20.56 10.65 4.41
N VAL A 704 20.63 9.75 5.38
CA VAL A 704 19.60 9.54 6.41
C VAL A 704 20.27 9.49 7.77
N ASP A 705 19.91 10.40 8.67
CA ASP A 705 20.59 10.57 9.97
C ASP A 705 19.96 9.70 11.08
N VAL A 706 18.66 9.42 10.97
CA VAL A 706 17.87 8.76 12.01
C VAL A 706 17.41 7.37 11.54
N LEU A 707 17.54 6.38 12.41
CA LEU A 707 16.94 5.06 12.25
C LEU A 707 15.84 4.89 13.30
N TYR A 708 14.61 4.60 12.89
CA TYR A 708 13.42 4.62 13.73
C TYR A 708 12.87 3.22 13.97
N TYR A 709 13.06 2.69 15.18
CA TYR A 709 12.63 1.35 15.57
C TYR A 709 11.19 1.35 16.10
N TYR A 710 10.31 0.58 15.45
CA TYR A 710 8.87 0.55 15.72
C TYR A 710 8.40 -0.68 16.54
N GLY A 711 9.31 -1.36 17.25
CA GLY A 711 8.95 -2.48 18.12
C GLY A 711 8.79 -3.83 17.40
N GLU A 712 8.10 -4.77 18.05
CA GLU A 712 7.98 -6.18 17.60
C GLU A 712 6.54 -6.67 17.42
N ASN A 713 5.59 -5.81 17.74
CA ASN A 713 4.19 -6.18 17.99
C ASN A 713 3.27 -5.90 16.81
N ASN A 714 3.59 -4.89 16.01
CA ASN A 714 2.75 -4.37 14.94
C ASN A 714 3.62 -4.05 13.70
N ASN A 715 3.01 -3.54 12.63
CA ASN A 715 3.70 -3.15 11.39
C ASN A 715 3.56 -1.64 11.12
N ILE A 716 4.40 -1.12 10.20
CA ILE A 716 4.50 0.32 9.90
C ILE A 716 3.16 0.88 9.37
N THR A 717 2.53 0.21 8.40
CA THR A 717 1.31 0.72 7.76
C THR A 717 0.10 0.75 8.69
N GLN A 718 0.12 0.02 9.83
CA GLN A 718 -0.87 0.09 10.90
C GLN A 718 -0.53 1.15 11.97
N LEU A 719 0.74 1.24 12.38
CA LEU A 719 1.18 2.21 13.40
C LEU A 719 1.12 3.65 12.89
N PHE A 720 1.47 3.85 11.62
CA PHE A 720 1.64 5.18 11.03
C PHE A 720 0.61 5.47 9.93
N THR A 721 -0.55 4.78 9.96
CA THR A 721 -1.67 5.05 9.04
C THR A 721 -2.05 6.53 9.01
N GLN A 722 -2.08 7.17 10.19
CA GLN A 722 -2.63 8.51 10.38
C GLN A 722 -1.54 9.57 10.58
N LYS A 723 -0.34 9.17 11.00
CA LYS A 723 0.74 10.09 11.33
C LYS A 723 2.09 9.39 11.24
N LEU A 724 3.04 9.97 10.50
CA LEU A 724 4.43 9.52 10.49
C LEU A 724 5.17 9.85 11.80
N PRO A 725 6.30 9.18 12.09
CA PRO A 725 7.18 9.55 13.19
C PRO A 725 7.51 11.04 13.25
N ALA A 726 7.49 11.60 14.46
CA ALA A 726 7.84 13.01 14.69
C ALA A 726 9.37 13.20 14.67
N ILE A 727 9.92 13.35 13.47
CA ILE A 727 11.33 13.69 13.26
C ILE A 727 11.47 15.20 13.00
N PRO A 728 12.44 15.89 13.64
CA PRO A 728 12.60 17.33 13.45
C PRO A 728 12.92 17.70 11.99
N ASP A 729 12.46 18.87 11.57
CA ASP A 729 12.72 19.38 10.21
C ASP A 729 14.22 19.48 9.93
N GLY A 730 14.60 19.13 8.70
CA GLY A 730 15.99 19.11 8.26
C GLY A 730 16.73 17.78 8.51
N TYR A 731 16.04 16.74 8.99
CA TYR A 731 16.56 15.38 9.09
C TYR A 731 15.65 14.38 8.37
N ALA A 732 16.24 13.39 7.69
CA ALA A 732 15.54 12.24 7.14
C ALA A 732 15.66 11.04 8.08
N PHE A 733 14.72 10.08 7.95
CA PHE A 733 14.74 8.85 8.71
C PHE A 733 14.38 7.61 7.86
N ASP A 734 14.86 6.46 8.28
CA ASP A 734 14.41 5.13 7.85
C ASP A 734 13.79 4.38 9.04
N PHE A 735 12.89 3.45 8.77
CA PHE A 735 12.36 2.52 9.77
C PHE A 735 13.30 1.33 10.03
N ALA A 736 13.20 0.73 11.22
CA ALA A 736 13.85 -0.51 11.58
C ALA A 736 12.91 -1.45 12.34
N ASN A 737 12.92 -2.73 11.96
CA ASN A 737 12.22 -3.79 12.68
C ASN A 737 13.18 -4.57 13.60
N ALA A 738 12.67 -5.58 14.32
CA ALA A 738 13.49 -6.41 15.20
C ALA A 738 14.60 -7.17 14.45
N THR A 739 14.36 -7.61 13.22
CA THR A 739 15.34 -8.31 12.39
C THR A 739 16.53 -7.41 12.07
N VAL A 740 16.27 -6.13 11.77
CA VAL A 740 17.33 -5.12 11.55
C VAL A 740 18.22 -5.00 12.78
N VAL A 741 17.65 -4.80 13.97
CA VAL A 741 18.41 -4.68 15.22
C VAL A 741 19.21 -5.96 15.50
N LYS A 742 18.57 -7.13 15.37
CA LYS A 742 19.18 -8.43 15.68
C LYS A 742 20.34 -8.79 14.75
N SER A 743 20.21 -8.49 13.46
CA SER A 743 21.04 -9.12 12.43
C SER A 743 21.66 -8.19 11.38
N ALA A 744 21.13 -6.98 11.17
CA ALA A 744 21.63 -6.08 10.12
C ALA A 744 22.57 -5.00 10.66
N LEU A 745 22.42 -4.57 11.91
CA LEU A 745 23.19 -3.46 12.47
C LEU A 745 24.55 -3.89 13.03
N ARG A 746 25.53 -3.05 12.74
CA ARG A 746 26.85 -3.01 13.41
C ARG A 746 27.23 -1.57 13.70
N VAL A 747 28.18 -1.34 14.60
CA VAL A 747 28.69 0.00 14.90
C VAL A 747 30.10 0.17 14.38
N GLU A 748 30.33 1.20 13.57
CA GLU A 748 31.65 1.59 13.07
C GLU A 748 31.83 3.10 13.18
N GLY A 749 32.95 3.55 13.74
CA GLY A 749 33.24 4.98 13.87
C GLY A 749 32.15 5.76 14.63
N GLY A 750 31.47 5.12 15.59
CA GLY A 750 30.36 5.70 16.34
C GLY A 750 29.05 5.86 15.56
N LYS A 751 28.92 5.26 14.38
CA LYS A 751 27.70 5.23 13.57
C LYS A 751 27.16 3.82 13.44
N MET A 752 25.84 3.69 13.28
CA MET A 752 25.22 2.42 12.90
C MET A 752 25.41 2.22 11.40
N VAL A 753 25.89 1.05 11.00
CA VAL A 753 26.12 0.68 9.60
C VAL A 753 25.31 -0.56 9.27
N THR A 754 24.72 -0.60 8.07
CA THR A 754 23.93 -1.73 7.56
C THR A 754 24.66 -2.54 6.49
N PRO A 755 24.15 -3.69 6.04
CA PRO A 755 24.73 -4.46 4.94
C PRO A 755 24.73 -3.72 3.60
N GLY A 756 23.71 -2.88 3.32
CA GLY A 756 23.71 -1.94 2.18
C GLY A 756 24.77 -0.83 2.32
N GLY A 757 25.45 -0.76 3.46
CA GLY A 757 26.42 0.26 3.82
C GLY A 757 25.79 1.62 4.05
N GLN A 758 24.50 1.67 4.39
CA GLN A 758 23.84 2.87 4.89
C GLN A 758 24.38 3.19 6.28
N GLN A 759 24.47 4.47 6.62
CA GLN A 759 24.98 4.91 7.92
C GLN A 759 23.97 5.81 8.63
N TYR A 760 23.72 5.53 9.90
CA TYR A 760 22.84 6.34 10.75
C TYR A 760 23.59 6.83 11.99
N ARG A 761 23.17 7.98 12.52
CA ARG A 761 23.79 8.61 13.69
C ARG A 761 23.00 8.35 14.97
N LEU A 762 21.67 8.26 14.89
CA LEU A 762 20.78 8.11 16.05
C LEU A 762 19.73 7.02 15.81
N MET A 763 19.60 6.10 16.75
CA MET A 763 18.44 5.19 16.82
C MET A 763 17.34 5.86 17.63
N VAL A 764 16.12 5.92 17.10
CA VAL A 764 14.94 6.40 17.82
C VAL A 764 14.03 5.22 18.13
N LEU A 765 13.61 5.06 19.39
CA LEU A 765 12.68 4.01 19.80
C LEU A 765 11.26 4.57 19.92
N ASP A 766 10.34 4.02 19.13
CA ASP A 766 8.91 4.34 19.22
C ASP A 766 8.30 3.95 20.56
N SER A 767 7.16 4.55 20.89
CA SER A 767 6.32 4.17 22.03
C SER A 767 5.99 2.68 22.12
N SER A 768 5.80 1.99 20.98
CA SER A 768 5.59 0.54 20.92
C SER A 768 6.77 -0.28 21.45
N ALA A 769 7.99 0.28 21.46
CA ALA A 769 9.19 -0.38 21.99
C ALA A 769 9.20 -0.51 23.52
N ARG A 770 8.17 -0.03 24.24
CA ARG A 770 7.93 -0.36 25.65
C ARG A 770 7.74 -1.86 25.87
N THR A 771 7.30 -2.57 24.82
CA THR A 771 7.24 -4.02 24.80
C THR A 771 8.34 -4.54 23.88
N MET A 772 9.33 -5.25 24.44
CA MET A 772 10.54 -5.67 23.72
C MET A 772 11.00 -7.04 24.22
N THR A 773 11.36 -7.94 23.32
CA THR A 773 11.88 -9.26 23.67
C THR A 773 13.30 -9.17 24.20
N LEU A 774 13.68 -10.14 25.03
CA LEU A 774 15.03 -10.22 25.58
C LEU A 774 16.12 -10.37 24.50
N PRO A 775 15.94 -11.12 23.39
CA PRO A 775 16.92 -11.17 22.31
C PRO A 775 17.20 -9.80 21.65
N VAL A 776 16.15 -8.99 21.41
CA VAL A 776 16.34 -7.63 20.87
C VAL A 776 17.05 -6.76 21.89
N LEU A 777 16.61 -6.79 23.16
CA LEU A 777 17.22 -6.00 24.22
C LEU A 777 18.71 -6.32 24.42
N LYS A 778 19.07 -7.61 24.38
CA LYS A 778 20.47 -8.07 24.43
C LYS A 778 21.29 -7.47 23.31
N LYS A 779 20.78 -7.56 22.07
CA LYS A 779 21.47 -7.00 20.92
C LYS A 779 21.59 -5.47 20.98
N LEU A 780 20.55 -4.79 21.45
CA LEU A 780 20.57 -3.35 21.69
C LEU A 780 21.68 -2.99 22.68
N GLY A 781 21.82 -3.74 23.77
CA GLY A 781 22.88 -3.55 24.75
C GLY A 781 24.30 -3.74 24.19
N GLU A 782 24.51 -4.73 23.32
CA GLU A 782 25.77 -4.91 22.60
C GLU A 782 26.09 -3.70 21.71
N LEU A 783 25.11 -3.23 20.94
CA LEU A 783 25.27 -2.10 20.02
C LEU A 783 25.54 -0.79 20.79
N VAL A 784 24.85 -0.55 21.91
CA VAL A 784 25.10 0.63 22.77
C VAL A 784 26.51 0.62 23.33
N LYS A 785 26.99 -0.53 23.83
CA LYS A 785 28.38 -0.71 24.28
C LYS A 785 29.38 -0.46 23.16
N ALA A 786 29.04 -0.84 21.92
CA ALA A 786 29.86 -0.59 20.74
C ALA A 786 29.82 0.86 20.25
N GLY A 787 29.01 1.74 20.87
CA GLY A 787 28.97 3.18 20.58
C GLY A 787 27.68 3.67 19.93
N MET A 788 26.66 2.84 19.77
CA MET A 788 25.36 3.26 19.26
C MET A 788 24.68 4.24 20.22
N LYS A 789 24.06 5.29 19.66
CA LYS A 789 23.27 6.29 20.39
C LYS A 789 21.78 6.05 20.22
N ILE A 790 21.02 6.22 21.30
CA ILE A 790 19.58 5.98 21.35
C ILE A 790 18.85 7.19 21.94
N ALA A 791 17.73 7.56 21.32
CA ALA A 791 16.70 8.43 21.88
C ALA A 791 15.37 7.68 21.94
N GLY A 792 14.67 7.66 23.07
CA GLY A 792 13.29 7.13 23.10
C GLY A 792 12.89 6.44 24.41
N VAL A 793 11.82 5.66 24.33
CA VAL A 793 11.18 5.04 25.49
C VAL A 793 12.02 3.92 26.10
N LYS A 794 11.90 3.75 27.42
CA LYS A 794 12.47 2.61 28.16
C LYS A 794 11.56 1.38 28.00
N PRO A 795 12.08 0.21 27.59
CA PRO A 795 11.35 -1.06 27.63
C PRO A 795 10.88 -1.39 29.04
N GLU A 796 9.64 -1.83 29.14
CA GLU A 796 8.96 -2.11 30.40
C GLU A 796 8.75 -3.62 30.62
N ARG A 797 8.53 -4.37 29.54
CA ARG A 797 8.27 -5.81 29.60
C ARG A 797 8.59 -6.52 28.29
N SER A 798 8.76 -7.84 28.36
CA SER A 798 8.77 -8.72 27.18
C SER A 798 7.35 -9.19 26.83
N PRO A 799 7.00 -9.25 25.53
CA PRO A 799 5.75 -9.85 25.08
C PRO A 799 5.81 -11.38 24.99
N SER A 800 7.00 -11.99 25.11
CA SER A 800 7.20 -13.42 24.88
C SER A 800 7.13 -14.22 26.17
N LEU A 801 6.56 -15.42 26.10
CA LEU A 801 6.57 -16.38 27.20
C LEU A 801 7.94 -17.03 27.34
N SER A 802 8.67 -17.14 26.23
CA SER A 802 10.04 -17.65 26.13
C SER A 802 11.04 -16.91 27.05
N ASP A 803 10.72 -15.65 27.39
CA ASP A 803 11.54 -14.79 28.25
C ASP A 803 11.22 -14.93 29.76
N ASN A 804 10.27 -15.81 30.12
CA ASN A 804 9.88 -16.23 31.48
C ASN A 804 9.75 -15.09 32.53
N PRO A 805 8.55 -14.47 32.68
CA PRO A 805 8.33 -13.36 33.61
C PRO A 805 8.55 -13.68 35.09
N ALA A 806 8.47 -14.96 35.49
CA ALA A 806 8.61 -15.42 36.88
C ALA A 806 9.96 -16.11 37.18
N GLY A 807 10.90 -16.09 36.22
CA GLY A 807 12.19 -16.77 36.32
C GLY A 807 13.41 -15.84 36.29
N PRO A 808 14.64 -16.39 36.32
CA PRO A 808 15.89 -15.60 36.30
C PRO A 808 16.04 -14.68 35.08
N ARG A 809 15.33 -14.94 33.98
CA ARG A 809 15.31 -14.10 32.77
C ARG A 809 14.55 -12.78 32.94
N SER A 810 13.60 -12.69 33.87
CA SER A 810 12.92 -11.43 34.22
C SER A 810 13.88 -10.48 34.97
N ALA A 811 14.70 -11.03 35.87
CA ALA A 811 15.80 -10.30 36.50
C ALA A 811 16.86 -9.88 35.48
N GLU A 812 17.19 -10.75 34.51
CA GLU A 812 18.09 -10.43 33.40
C GLU A 812 17.55 -9.27 32.54
N PHE A 813 16.27 -9.31 32.14
CA PHE A 813 15.62 -8.23 31.40
C PHE A 813 15.73 -6.90 32.14
N THR A 814 15.32 -6.88 33.42
CA THR A 814 15.36 -5.68 34.25
C THR A 814 16.79 -5.15 34.42
N ALA A 815 17.76 -6.04 34.63
CA ALA A 815 19.17 -5.67 34.74
C ALA A 815 19.69 -5.05 33.44
N LEU A 816 19.41 -5.66 32.29
CA LEU A 816 19.82 -5.15 30.98
C LEU A 816 19.17 -3.80 30.67
N VAL A 817 17.87 -3.66 30.93
CA VAL A 817 17.17 -2.38 30.76
C VAL A 817 17.85 -1.30 31.62
N ASN A 818 18.12 -1.56 32.90
CA ASN A 818 18.77 -0.57 33.75
C ASN A 818 20.20 -0.27 33.29
N GLN A 819 20.96 -1.28 32.85
CA GLN A 819 22.31 -1.10 32.32
C GLN A 819 22.32 -0.25 31.03
N ILE A 820 21.35 -0.43 30.13
CA ILE A 820 21.28 0.32 28.88
C ILE A 820 20.83 1.76 29.14
N TRP A 821 19.79 1.97 29.94
CA TRP A 821 19.22 3.32 30.17
C TRP A 821 20.02 4.19 31.15
N THR A 822 21.03 3.63 31.82
CA THR A 822 22.02 4.41 32.57
C THR A 822 23.27 4.72 31.76
N HIS A 823 23.38 4.19 30.54
CA HIS A 823 24.52 4.44 29.66
C HIS A 823 24.45 5.86 29.07
N PRO A 824 25.57 6.62 28.99
CA PRO A 824 25.58 8.00 28.49
C PRO A 824 25.18 8.16 27.01
N ASN A 825 25.10 7.06 26.25
CA ASN A 825 24.65 7.07 24.85
C ASN A 825 23.12 6.93 24.70
N VAL A 826 22.38 6.78 25.80
CA VAL A 826 20.94 6.55 25.78
C VAL A 826 20.25 7.70 26.49
N SER A 827 19.25 8.28 25.84
CA SER A 827 18.49 9.43 26.34
C SER A 827 16.99 9.23 26.15
N THR A 828 16.21 9.72 27.11
CA THR A 828 14.74 9.79 27.01
C THR A 828 14.26 11.21 26.65
N LYS A 829 15.18 12.13 26.35
CA LYS A 829 14.85 13.49 25.91
C LYS A 829 14.21 13.49 24.52
N PRO A 830 13.48 14.56 24.14
CA PRO A 830 13.02 14.78 22.77
C PRO A 830 14.14 14.64 21.72
N VAL A 831 13.81 14.14 20.53
CA VAL A 831 14.77 13.79 19.47
C VAL A 831 15.60 15.00 19.01
N ASP A 832 14.99 16.18 18.91
CA ASP A 832 15.66 17.44 18.57
C ASP A 832 16.73 17.85 19.59
N ALA A 833 16.44 17.69 20.88
CA ALA A 833 17.42 17.94 21.93
C ALA A 833 18.60 16.96 21.83
N VAL A 834 18.34 15.67 21.57
CA VAL A 834 19.40 14.66 21.44
C VAL A 834 20.27 14.91 20.20
N LEU A 835 19.67 15.22 19.05
CA LEU A 835 20.41 15.57 17.83
C LEU A 835 21.30 16.80 18.04
N SER A 836 20.80 17.80 18.78
CA SER A 836 21.55 19.01 19.13
C SER A 836 22.73 18.70 20.07
N GLU A 837 22.51 17.91 21.13
CA GLU A 837 23.57 17.47 22.06
C GLU A 837 24.65 16.63 21.36
N MET A 838 24.26 15.87 20.33
CA MET A 838 25.17 15.12 19.48
C MET A 838 25.93 15.97 18.47
N ASN A 839 25.61 17.27 18.35
CA ASN A 839 26.11 18.16 17.30
C ASN A 839 25.89 17.58 15.89
N VAL A 840 24.73 16.97 15.64
CA VAL A 840 24.35 16.56 14.28
C VAL A 840 23.74 17.78 13.58
N PRO A 841 24.41 18.42 12.62
CA PRO A 841 23.81 19.53 11.90
C PRO A 841 22.67 19.05 11.01
N LYS A 842 21.60 19.86 10.90
CA LYS A 842 20.53 19.66 9.91
C LYS A 842 21.12 19.46 8.51
N ASP A 843 20.56 18.53 7.76
CA ASP A 843 20.95 18.29 6.39
C ASP A 843 20.51 19.46 5.48
N VAL A 844 19.26 19.90 5.64
CA VAL A 844 18.73 21.14 5.05
C VAL A 844 18.12 22.03 6.12
N ASP A 845 18.27 23.34 5.96
CA ASP A 845 17.55 24.34 6.75
C ASP A 845 16.84 25.28 5.77
N ILE A 846 15.50 25.30 5.83
CA ILE A 846 14.63 25.96 4.86
C ILE A 846 13.96 27.14 5.56
N SER A 847 14.11 28.34 5.01
CA SER A 847 13.52 29.57 5.54
C SER A 847 12.92 30.42 4.43
N GLY A 848 12.02 31.35 4.79
CA GLY A 848 11.36 32.26 3.85
C GLY A 848 10.24 31.65 3.00
N ALA A 849 10.00 30.33 3.09
CA ALA A 849 8.97 29.63 2.35
C ALA A 849 7.55 29.96 2.85
N SER A 850 6.66 30.29 1.91
CA SER A 850 5.23 30.51 2.18
C SER A 850 4.43 29.21 2.17
N SER A 851 5.00 28.13 1.61
CA SER A 851 4.45 26.78 1.56
C SER A 851 5.52 25.74 1.86
N LYS A 852 5.10 24.52 2.24
CA LYS A 852 6.02 23.42 2.58
C LYS A 852 6.91 23.08 1.38
N VAL A 853 8.21 22.93 1.63
CA VAL A 853 9.18 22.43 0.64
C VAL A 853 9.68 21.07 1.11
N LEU A 854 9.45 20.03 0.30
CA LEU A 854 9.94 18.68 0.57
C LEU A 854 11.37 18.53 0.04
N TYR A 855 12.13 17.58 0.60
CA TYR A 855 13.46 17.28 0.09
C TYR A 855 13.83 15.80 0.20
N VAL A 856 14.72 15.35 -0.68
CA VAL A 856 15.44 14.07 -0.60
C VAL A 856 16.91 14.31 -0.92
N HIS A 857 17.81 13.76 -0.12
CA HIS A 857 19.25 13.88 -0.33
C HIS A 857 19.87 12.53 -0.69
N ARG A 858 20.60 12.49 -1.81
CA ARG A 858 21.47 11.38 -2.19
C ARG A 858 22.90 11.82 -2.39
N GLN A 859 23.83 10.92 -2.11
CA GLN A 859 25.26 11.19 -2.15
C GLN A 859 26.02 10.05 -2.84
N THR A 860 26.83 10.39 -3.83
CA THR A 860 27.88 9.52 -4.40
C THR A 860 29.20 9.79 -3.68
N ALA A 861 30.31 9.22 -4.16
CA ALA A 861 31.63 9.52 -3.59
C ALA A 861 32.02 11.00 -3.67
N ASP A 862 31.54 11.73 -4.69
CA ASP A 862 31.98 13.09 -5.03
C ASP A 862 30.82 14.06 -5.31
N THR A 863 29.56 13.61 -5.32
CA THR A 863 28.40 14.40 -5.72
C THR A 863 27.30 14.33 -4.67
N ASP A 864 26.73 15.48 -4.33
CA ASP A 864 25.53 15.60 -3.49
C ASP A 864 24.34 16.03 -4.36
N LEU A 865 23.20 15.36 -4.20
CA LEU A 865 21.99 15.51 -5.00
C LEU A 865 20.81 15.78 -4.07
N TYR A 866 20.30 17.01 -4.07
CA TYR A 866 19.12 17.39 -3.30
C TYR A 866 17.94 17.57 -4.25
N TRP A 867 16.98 16.66 -4.21
CA TRP A 867 15.66 16.88 -4.82
C TRP A 867 14.84 17.78 -3.91
N LEU A 868 14.16 18.77 -4.48
CA LEU A 868 13.31 19.73 -3.76
C LEU A 868 11.97 19.87 -4.49
N ASP A 869 10.88 19.91 -3.74
CA ASP A 869 9.52 20.06 -4.27
C ASP A 869 8.74 21.15 -3.53
N ASN A 870 8.08 22.02 -4.29
CA ASN A 870 7.11 22.97 -3.76
C ASN A 870 5.76 22.27 -3.59
N ARG A 871 5.38 22.01 -2.34
CA ARG A 871 4.10 21.38 -1.99
C ARG A 871 2.95 22.38 -2.02
N SER A 872 2.77 23.07 -3.15
CA SER A 872 1.75 24.10 -3.33
C SER A 872 1.42 24.30 -4.79
N ASP A 873 0.16 24.64 -5.06
CA ASP A 873 -0.27 25.02 -6.40
C ASP A 873 0.05 26.50 -6.71
N ASN A 874 0.49 27.28 -5.72
CA ASN A 874 0.95 28.66 -5.88
C ASN A 874 2.49 28.74 -5.95
N PRO A 875 3.04 29.79 -6.61
CA PRO A 875 4.48 30.06 -6.55
C PRO A 875 4.97 30.23 -5.11
N ASN A 876 6.22 29.84 -4.88
CA ASN A 876 6.85 29.84 -3.56
C ASN A 876 8.31 30.30 -3.69
N GLU A 877 8.86 30.93 -2.66
CA GLU A 877 10.26 31.32 -2.58
C GLU A 877 10.86 30.73 -1.33
N ALA A 878 12.06 30.15 -1.41
CA ALA A 878 12.72 29.59 -0.23
C ALA A 878 14.21 29.88 -0.25
N THR A 879 14.79 30.19 0.90
CA THR A 879 16.24 30.14 1.10
C THR A 879 16.58 28.81 1.73
N VAL A 880 17.32 27.99 1.00
CA VAL A 880 17.71 26.64 1.44
C VAL A 880 19.20 26.62 1.75
N SER A 881 19.53 26.25 2.98
CA SER A 881 20.90 26.08 3.46
C SER A 881 21.23 24.59 3.52
N PHE A 882 22.19 24.14 2.73
CA PHE A 882 22.59 22.74 2.58
C PHE A 882 23.83 22.43 3.42
N ARG A 883 23.90 21.22 3.97
CA ARG A 883 25.08 20.66 4.65
C ARG A 883 26.17 20.23 3.66
N VAL A 884 26.50 21.12 2.72
CA VAL A 884 27.55 20.95 1.70
C VAL A 884 28.39 22.22 1.65
N THR A 885 29.70 22.08 1.52
CA THR A 885 30.64 23.21 1.39
C THR A 885 31.68 22.96 0.31
N GLY A 886 32.28 24.03 -0.21
CA GLY A 886 33.37 23.96 -1.19
C GLY A 886 32.99 23.47 -2.59
N LYS A 887 31.69 23.34 -2.90
CA LYS A 887 31.17 22.92 -4.21
C LYS A 887 30.21 23.95 -4.79
N VAL A 888 30.15 24.01 -6.12
CA VAL A 888 29.21 24.86 -6.87
C VAL A 888 27.85 24.15 -6.98
N PRO A 889 26.74 24.76 -6.52
CA PRO A 889 25.41 24.25 -6.79
C PRO A 889 24.96 24.54 -8.22
N GLU A 890 24.34 23.54 -8.86
CA GLU A 890 23.63 23.65 -10.13
C GLU A 890 22.17 23.21 -9.97
N LEU A 891 21.24 23.92 -10.60
CA LEU A 891 19.84 23.50 -10.69
C LEU A 891 19.65 22.63 -11.93
N TRP A 892 19.10 21.44 -11.73
CA TRP A 892 18.78 20.47 -12.77
C TRP A 892 17.27 20.28 -12.81
N ASN A 893 16.62 20.73 -13.88
CA ASN A 893 15.16 20.73 -14.02
C ASN A 893 14.69 19.43 -14.73
N PRO A 894 14.04 18.48 -14.02
CA PRO A 894 13.63 17.21 -14.58
C PRO A 894 12.51 17.32 -15.62
N GLU A 895 11.73 18.40 -15.66
CA GLU A 895 10.67 18.61 -16.65
C GLU A 895 11.28 18.85 -18.04
N THR A 896 12.38 19.61 -18.08
CA THR A 896 13.01 20.04 -19.34
C THR A 896 14.33 19.34 -19.66
N GLY A 897 15.00 18.74 -18.66
CA GLY A 897 16.36 18.22 -18.78
C GLY A 897 17.45 19.30 -18.83
N LYS A 898 17.10 20.58 -18.64
CA LYS A 898 18.05 21.69 -18.61
C LYS A 898 18.79 21.75 -17.26
N THR A 899 20.04 22.20 -17.32
CA THR A 899 20.90 22.43 -16.16
C THR A 899 21.38 23.88 -16.16
N GLU A 900 21.42 24.55 -15.02
CA GLU A 900 21.88 25.93 -14.92
C GLU A 900 22.55 26.25 -13.58
N LYS A 901 23.38 27.29 -13.56
CA LYS A 901 23.95 27.82 -12.32
C LYS A 901 22.89 28.59 -11.54
N VAL A 902 22.92 28.46 -10.22
CA VAL A 902 22.06 29.22 -9.29
C VAL A 902 22.89 30.18 -8.46
N SER A 903 22.26 31.24 -7.96
CA SER A 903 22.87 32.10 -6.95
C SER A 903 23.21 31.28 -5.71
N TYR A 904 24.36 31.51 -5.08
CA TYR A 904 24.72 30.84 -3.84
C TYR A 904 25.67 31.66 -2.98
N GLN A 905 25.73 31.32 -1.70
CA GLN A 905 26.74 31.78 -0.76
C GLN A 905 27.22 30.61 0.11
N ILE A 906 28.53 30.39 0.15
CA ILE A 906 29.19 29.44 1.05
C ILE A 906 29.57 30.20 2.31
N LYS A 907 28.97 29.81 3.44
CA LYS A 907 29.16 30.48 4.74
C LYS A 907 28.97 29.46 5.87
N ASP A 908 29.78 29.57 6.92
CA ASP A 908 29.66 28.78 8.16
C ASP A 908 29.58 27.25 7.90
N GLY A 909 30.38 26.75 6.95
CA GLY A 909 30.43 25.33 6.59
C GLY A 909 29.21 24.82 5.79
N ARG A 910 28.36 25.71 5.29
CA ARG A 910 27.15 25.40 4.51
C ARG A 910 27.13 26.17 3.19
N THR A 911 26.26 25.74 2.27
CA THR A 911 25.94 26.48 1.05
C THR A 911 24.50 26.93 1.09
N ILE A 912 24.25 28.22 0.95
CA ILE A 912 22.93 28.85 1.01
C ILE A 912 22.52 29.21 -0.42
N VAL A 913 21.33 28.78 -0.83
CA VAL A 913 20.79 28.99 -2.18
C VAL A 913 19.39 29.60 -2.07
N PRO A 914 19.16 30.83 -2.56
CA PRO A 914 17.82 31.36 -2.74
C PRO A 914 17.18 30.72 -3.98
N LEU A 915 15.96 30.22 -3.81
CA LEU A 915 15.24 29.41 -4.76
C LEU A 915 13.84 29.97 -5.00
N GLN A 916 13.42 29.96 -6.26
CA GLN A 916 12.06 30.26 -6.67
C GLN A 916 11.43 28.98 -7.21
N PHE A 917 10.15 28.79 -6.89
CA PHE A 917 9.36 27.65 -7.32
C PHE A 917 8.09 28.14 -7.97
N GLU A 918 7.80 27.59 -9.14
CA GLU A 918 6.48 27.64 -9.74
C GLU A 918 5.52 26.67 -9.05
N SER A 919 4.26 26.67 -9.49
CA SER A 919 3.26 25.71 -9.07
C SER A 919 3.74 24.27 -9.18
N TRP A 920 3.69 23.55 -8.06
CA TRP A 920 4.13 22.15 -7.92
C TRP A 920 5.49 21.91 -8.54
N GLN A 921 6.41 22.88 -8.55
CA GLN A 921 7.70 22.71 -9.22
C GLN A 921 8.64 21.85 -8.36
N ALA A 922 9.31 20.91 -9.02
CA ALA A 922 10.38 20.14 -8.41
C ALA A 922 11.65 20.16 -9.27
N TYR A 923 12.81 20.25 -8.63
CA TYR A 923 14.11 20.19 -9.29
C TYR A 923 15.20 19.67 -8.35
N PHE A 924 16.37 19.41 -8.91
CA PHE A 924 17.54 19.00 -8.14
C PHE A 924 18.53 20.14 -8.00
N ILE A 925 19.10 20.31 -6.81
CA ILE A 925 20.33 21.06 -6.58
C ILE A 925 21.48 20.06 -6.48
N VAL A 926 22.39 20.12 -7.45
CA VAL A 926 23.50 19.19 -7.63
C VAL A 926 24.81 19.88 -7.29
N PHE A 927 25.59 19.27 -6.38
CA PHE A 927 26.91 19.76 -5.97
C PHE A 927 27.98 18.77 -6.42
N ARG A 928 28.70 19.11 -7.49
CA ARG A 928 29.77 18.26 -8.05
C ARG A 928 31.10 19.00 -8.12
N ASP A 929 31.10 20.15 -8.77
CA ASP A 929 32.33 20.84 -9.15
C ASP A 929 32.84 21.70 -7.99
N LYS A 930 34.16 21.78 -7.82
CA LYS A 930 34.78 22.57 -6.74
C LYS A 930 34.48 24.07 -6.92
N ALA A 931 34.05 24.73 -5.85
CA ALA A 931 33.86 26.17 -5.84
C ALA A 931 35.21 26.92 -5.83
N THR A 932 35.34 27.90 -6.72
CA THR A 932 36.50 28.80 -6.79
C THR A 932 36.23 30.16 -6.14
N VAL A 933 34.96 30.47 -5.85
CA VAL A 933 34.50 31.68 -5.16
C VAL A 933 33.53 31.27 -4.04
N THR A 934 33.39 32.11 -3.02
CA THR A 934 32.49 31.85 -1.89
C THR A 934 31.06 32.32 -2.15
N SER A 935 30.80 33.09 -3.20
CA SER A 935 29.45 33.46 -3.61
C SER A 935 29.35 33.71 -5.10
N PHE A 936 28.16 33.47 -5.65
CA PHE A 936 27.80 33.84 -7.02
C PHE A 936 26.37 34.36 -7.02
N THR A 937 26.12 35.43 -7.78
CA THR A 937 24.77 35.95 -7.99
C THR A 937 24.41 35.76 -9.46
N LYS A 938 23.41 34.92 -9.73
CA LYS A 938 22.82 34.77 -11.05
C LYS A 938 22.22 36.13 -11.45
N PRO A 939 22.54 36.67 -12.65
CA PRO A 939 21.93 37.91 -13.10
C PRO A 939 20.41 37.81 -13.10
N ALA A 940 19.74 38.82 -12.55
CA ALA A 940 18.29 38.91 -12.57
C ALA A 940 17.80 38.96 -14.02
N VAL A 941 16.68 38.28 -14.30
CA VAL A 941 16.05 38.31 -15.62
C VAL A 941 14.78 39.13 -15.50
N THR A 942 14.61 40.13 -16.38
CA THR A 942 13.38 40.91 -16.47
C THR A 942 12.59 40.44 -17.67
N GLU A 943 11.31 40.12 -17.45
CA GLU A 943 10.36 39.79 -18.52
C GLU A 943 9.52 41.02 -18.89
N SER A 944 9.43 41.32 -20.18
CA SER A 944 8.55 42.38 -20.72
C SER A 944 7.69 41.86 -21.88
N PRO A 945 6.39 42.19 -21.95
CA PRO A 945 5.55 41.80 -23.08
C PRO A 945 6.06 42.38 -24.40
N VAL A 946 6.11 41.56 -25.44
CA VAL A 946 6.48 41.96 -26.82
C VAL A 946 5.23 42.13 -27.67
N VAL A 947 4.39 41.09 -27.72
CA VAL A 947 3.18 41.06 -28.53
C VAL A 947 2.16 40.10 -27.92
N SER A 948 0.89 40.48 -27.95
CA SER A 948 -0.22 39.56 -27.68
C SER A 948 -0.64 38.90 -28.99
N VAL A 949 -0.85 37.58 -28.98
CA VAL A 949 -1.32 36.84 -30.17
C VAL A 949 -2.84 37.01 -30.27
N THR A 950 -3.25 38.11 -30.91
CA THR A 950 -4.66 38.49 -31.09
C THR A 950 -5.17 38.12 -32.48
N GLY A 951 -6.49 38.17 -32.68
CA GLY A 951 -7.14 37.84 -33.95
C GLY A 951 -7.74 36.43 -33.99
N ALA A 952 -8.32 36.08 -35.14
CA ALA A 952 -9.08 34.86 -35.32
C ALA A 952 -8.16 33.63 -35.38
N TRP A 953 -8.38 32.69 -34.46
CA TRP A 953 -7.72 31.40 -34.44
C TRP A 953 -8.45 30.42 -35.36
N LYS A 954 -7.73 29.79 -36.27
CA LYS A 954 -8.25 28.63 -37.02
C LYS A 954 -8.04 27.39 -36.18
N VAL A 955 -9.10 26.63 -35.94
CA VAL A 955 -9.05 25.46 -35.06
C VAL A 955 -9.44 24.22 -35.84
N ALA A 956 -8.50 23.28 -35.99
CA ALA A 956 -8.76 21.96 -36.56
C ALA A 956 -8.93 20.93 -35.44
N PHE A 957 -9.99 20.13 -35.49
CA PHE A 957 -10.25 19.11 -34.47
C PHE A 957 -9.80 17.73 -34.95
N GLN A 958 -9.30 16.91 -34.03
CA GLN A 958 -8.97 15.52 -34.31
C GLN A 958 -10.17 14.77 -34.91
N GLU A 959 -9.94 14.06 -36.01
CA GLU A 959 -10.96 13.30 -36.72
C GLU A 959 -11.58 12.20 -35.84
N GLY A 960 -12.86 11.88 -36.09
CA GLY A 960 -13.57 10.81 -35.39
C GLY A 960 -13.95 11.13 -33.94
N ARG A 961 -13.92 12.42 -33.54
CA ARG A 961 -14.22 12.87 -32.17
C ARG A 961 -15.54 13.64 -32.03
N GLY A 962 -16.36 13.67 -33.08
CA GLY A 962 -17.69 14.30 -33.09
C GLY A 962 -17.69 15.82 -33.31
N ALA A 963 -16.53 16.48 -33.26
CA ALA A 963 -16.39 17.88 -33.65
C ALA A 963 -16.35 18.05 -35.18
N PRO A 964 -16.69 19.23 -35.72
CA PRO A 964 -16.44 19.56 -37.12
C PRO A 964 -14.94 19.49 -37.45
N ALA A 965 -14.59 19.29 -38.72
CA ALA A 965 -13.18 19.24 -39.13
C ALA A 965 -12.41 20.53 -38.79
N GLN A 966 -13.06 21.68 -38.91
CA GLN A 966 -12.48 22.98 -38.59
C GLN A 966 -13.52 23.97 -38.08
N ALA A 967 -13.08 24.93 -37.26
CA ALA A 967 -13.83 26.10 -36.82
C ALA A 967 -12.92 27.34 -36.80
N THR A 968 -13.51 28.52 -36.61
CA THR A 968 -12.77 29.77 -36.41
C THR A 968 -13.23 30.44 -35.12
N PHE A 969 -12.30 30.74 -34.22
CA PHE A 969 -12.57 31.39 -32.94
C PHE A 969 -11.98 32.79 -32.91
N ASN A 970 -12.85 33.80 -32.81
CA ASN A 970 -12.43 35.20 -32.71
C ASN A 970 -11.93 35.55 -31.30
N THR A 971 -12.36 34.80 -30.29
CA THR A 971 -11.96 34.93 -28.89
C THR A 971 -11.64 33.53 -28.35
N LEU A 972 -10.56 33.41 -27.58
CA LEU A 972 -10.23 32.19 -26.85
C LEU A 972 -11.14 32.07 -25.62
N ALA A 973 -11.75 30.90 -25.45
CA ALA A 973 -12.65 30.56 -24.35
C ALA A 973 -12.65 29.03 -24.19
N SER A 974 -13.30 28.52 -23.13
CA SER A 974 -13.45 27.08 -22.99
C SER A 974 -14.28 26.51 -24.15
N LEU A 975 -13.83 25.39 -24.73
CA LEU A 975 -14.59 24.69 -25.77
C LEU A 975 -16.00 24.32 -25.32
N THR A 976 -16.20 24.10 -24.01
CA THR A 976 -17.49 23.77 -23.38
C THR A 976 -18.54 24.88 -23.47
N GLU A 977 -18.12 26.12 -23.75
CA GLU A 977 -18.99 27.27 -23.93
C GLU A 977 -19.49 27.40 -25.38
N ASN A 978 -18.96 26.59 -26.30
CA ASN A 978 -19.41 26.59 -27.70
C ASN A 978 -20.84 26.05 -27.83
N THR A 979 -21.62 26.62 -28.74
CA THR A 979 -23.00 26.19 -29.01
C THR A 979 -23.08 24.94 -29.87
N ASP A 980 -22.05 24.64 -30.68
CA ASP A 980 -21.94 23.39 -31.43
C ASP A 980 -21.69 22.22 -30.46
N PRO A 981 -22.60 21.24 -30.36
CA PRO A 981 -22.43 20.09 -29.47
C PRO A 981 -21.16 19.28 -29.76
N GLY A 982 -20.72 19.22 -31.01
CA GLY A 982 -19.50 18.53 -31.41
C GLY A 982 -18.25 19.15 -30.78
N VAL A 983 -18.21 20.49 -30.72
CA VAL A 983 -17.13 21.25 -30.07
C VAL A 983 -17.29 21.24 -28.55
N LYS A 984 -18.51 21.48 -28.05
CA LYS A 984 -18.83 21.53 -26.61
C LYS A 984 -18.40 20.28 -25.86
N TYR A 985 -18.67 19.11 -26.45
CA TYR A 985 -18.36 17.80 -25.88
C TYR A 985 -17.12 17.16 -26.52
N PHE A 986 -16.26 17.95 -27.17
CA PHE A 986 -15.05 17.42 -27.80
C PHE A 986 -14.10 16.82 -26.75
N SER A 987 -13.52 15.66 -27.06
CA SER A 987 -12.36 15.11 -26.35
C SER A 987 -11.33 14.58 -27.33
N GLY A 988 -10.10 15.10 -27.25
CA GLY A 988 -9.01 14.81 -28.17
C GLY A 988 -8.09 16.02 -28.32
N THR A 989 -7.36 16.09 -29.43
CA THR A 989 -6.47 17.23 -29.75
C THR A 989 -7.15 18.24 -30.67
N ALA A 990 -7.26 19.50 -30.23
CA ALA A 990 -7.64 20.64 -31.04
C ALA A 990 -6.39 21.46 -31.40
N THR A 991 -6.18 21.70 -32.69
CA THR A 991 -5.01 22.39 -33.24
C THR A 991 -5.37 23.83 -33.56
N TYR A 992 -4.79 24.77 -32.82
CA TYR A 992 -5.05 26.21 -32.92
C TYR A 992 -3.94 26.88 -33.73
N ASP A 993 -4.27 27.47 -34.87
CA ASP A 993 -3.34 28.19 -35.75
C ASP A 993 -3.60 29.69 -35.72
N ASN A 994 -2.52 30.47 -35.56
CA ASN A 994 -2.53 31.93 -35.69
C ASN A 994 -1.16 32.46 -36.16
N VAL A 995 -1.07 33.76 -36.35
CA VAL A 995 0.16 34.48 -36.70
C VAL A 995 0.35 35.65 -35.73
N PHE A 996 1.60 36.06 -35.54
CA PHE A 996 1.93 37.28 -34.82
C PHE A 996 3.21 37.90 -35.38
N ASP A 997 3.36 39.22 -35.21
CA ASP A 997 4.52 39.95 -35.68
C ASP A 997 5.44 40.32 -34.51
N VAL A 998 6.73 40.02 -34.65
CA VAL A 998 7.78 40.41 -33.69
C VAL A 998 8.68 41.45 -34.35
N PRO A 999 8.64 42.73 -33.92
CA PRO A 999 9.35 43.81 -34.62
C PRO A 999 10.86 43.59 -34.71
N LYS A 1000 11.46 43.03 -33.66
CA LYS A 1000 12.90 42.75 -33.57
C LYS A 1000 13.15 41.53 -32.67
N VAL A 1001 14.21 40.79 -32.97
CA VAL A 1001 14.73 39.71 -32.13
C VAL A 1001 16.12 40.12 -31.65
N THR A 1002 16.25 40.35 -30.36
CA THR A 1002 17.46 40.84 -29.68
C THR A 1002 18.42 39.67 -29.43
N LYS A 1003 19.69 39.80 -29.85
CA LYS A 1003 20.68 38.70 -29.83
C LYS A 1003 21.00 38.11 -28.44
N ASN A 1004 20.76 38.87 -27.36
CA ASN A 1004 21.05 38.47 -25.97
C ASN A 1004 19.79 38.29 -25.10
N ALA A 1005 18.59 38.31 -25.70
CA ALA A 1005 17.34 38.06 -24.99
C ALA A 1005 16.83 36.65 -25.31
N SER A 1006 16.03 36.09 -24.40
CA SER A 1006 15.21 34.90 -24.67
C SER A 1006 13.76 35.31 -24.88
N TYR A 1007 13.00 34.53 -25.64
CA TYR A 1007 11.59 34.80 -25.92
C TYR A 1007 10.73 33.65 -25.43
N ILE A 1008 9.78 33.96 -24.56
CA ILE A 1008 8.87 33.00 -23.93
C ILE A 1008 7.48 33.18 -24.53
N LEU A 1009 6.88 32.11 -25.03
CA LEU A 1009 5.46 32.07 -25.35
C LEU A 1009 4.70 31.66 -24.08
N ASP A 1010 3.91 32.58 -23.54
CA ASP A 1010 3.00 32.35 -22.43
C ASP A 1010 1.60 32.10 -23.01
N LEU A 1011 1.10 30.88 -22.86
CA LEU A 1011 -0.20 30.46 -23.39
C LEU A 1011 -1.37 30.89 -22.50
N GLY A 1012 -1.10 31.46 -21.32
CA GLY A 1012 -2.12 31.74 -20.32
C GLY A 1012 -2.71 30.44 -19.78
N GLU A 1013 -4.05 30.35 -19.78
CA GLU A 1013 -4.75 29.14 -19.34
C GLU A 1013 -4.92 28.12 -20.47
N VAL A 1014 -4.54 26.87 -20.19
CA VAL A 1014 -4.64 25.72 -21.10
C VAL A 1014 -5.30 24.58 -20.36
N LYS A 1015 -6.22 23.87 -21.03
CA LYS A 1015 -6.88 22.67 -20.51
C LYS A 1015 -6.75 21.52 -21.51
N ASN A 1016 -5.76 20.62 -21.37
CA ASN A 1016 -4.82 20.51 -20.24
C ASN A 1016 -3.34 20.35 -20.64
N ILE A 1017 -3.04 19.95 -21.88
CA ILE A 1017 -1.67 19.78 -22.38
C ILE A 1017 -1.56 20.48 -23.74
N ALA A 1018 -0.46 21.20 -23.99
CA ALA A 1018 -0.23 21.89 -25.26
C ALA A 1018 1.13 21.57 -25.87
N GLU A 1019 1.15 21.05 -27.09
CA GLU A 1019 2.34 21.01 -27.95
C GLU A 1019 2.41 22.30 -28.78
N VAL A 1020 3.55 22.98 -28.73
CA VAL A 1020 3.75 24.27 -29.39
C VAL A 1020 4.69 24.12 -30.58
N ILE A 1021 4.25 24.64 -31.72
CA ILE A 1021 5.00 24.69 -32.97
C ILE A 1021 5.07 26.15 -33.41
N VAL A 1022 6.28 26.65 -33.68
CA VAL A 1022 6.51 28.01 -34.17
C VAL A 1022 7.31 27.94 -35.46
N ASN A 1023 6.81 28.60 -36.52
CA ASN A 1023 7.43 28.57 -37.85
C ASN A 1023 7.72 27.15 -38.38
N GLY A 1024 6.83 26.19 -38.09
CA GLY A 1024 6.96 24.78 -38.49
C GLY A 1024 7.90 23.94 -37.63
N LYS A 1025 8.53 24.51 -36.60
CA LYS A 1025 9.42 23.80 -35.67
C LYS A 1025 8.69 23.46 -34.37
N ILE A 1026 8.65 22.18 -33.99
CA ILE A 1026 8.16 21.75 -32.67
C ILE A 1026 9.12 22.32 -31.61
N VAL A 1027 8.57 23.13 -30.71
CA VAL A 1027 9.32 23.77 -29.62
C VAL A 1027 9.30 22.88 -28.37
N GLY A 1028 8.16 22.22 -28.12
CA GLY A 1028 7.99 21.26 -27.04
C GLY A 1028 6.55 21.21 -26.54
N THR A 1029 6.34 20.46 -25.45
CA THR A 1029 5.03 20.24 -24.85
C THR A 1029 5.00 20.71 -23.41
N VAL A 1030 4.03 21.56 -23.07
CA VAL A 1030 3.76 22.05 -21.72
C VAL A 1030 2.51 21.37 -21.17
N TRP A 1031 2.56 20.94 -19.91
CA TRP A 1031 1.57 20.03 -19.33
C TRP A 1031 1.10 20.42 -17.93
N LYS A 1032 1.58 21.56 -17.41
CA LYS A 1032 1.15 22.14 -16.13
C LYS A 1032 1.34 23.66 -16.13
N LYS A 1033 0.70 24.34 -15.18
CA LYS A 1033 0.93 25.77 -14.94
C LYS A 1033 2.35 26.06 -14.41
N PRO A 1034 2.93 27.23 -14.75
CA PRO A 1034 2.51 28.12 -15.83
C PRO A 1034 2.78 27.51 -17.21
N PHE A 1035 1.84 27.65 -18.16
CA PHE A 1035 1.96 27.12 -19.53
C PHE A 1035 2.84 28.01 -20.41
N ARG A 1036 4.14 28.00 -20.10
CA ARG A 1036 5.15 28.84 -20.73
C ARG A 1036 6.22 27.99 -21.40
N ILE A 1037 6.66 28.41 -22.59
CA ILE A 1037 7.73 27.70 -23.31
C ILE A 1037 8.66 28.67 -24.04
N ASP A 1038 9.95 28.36 -24.02
CA ASP A 1038 11.00 29.14 -24.70
C ASP A 1038 10.96 28.89 -26.22
N ILE A 1039 10.60 29.93 -26.98
CA ILE A 1039 10.49 29.90 -28.45
C ILE A 1039 11.68 30.58 -29.15
N THR A 1040 12.72 30.99 -28.41
CA THR A 1040 13.83 31.81 -28.91
C THR A 1040 14.43 31.25 -30.19
N GLN A 1041 14.68 29.93 -30.22
CA GLN A 1041 15.33 29.24 -31.34
C GLN A 1041 14.40 28.94 -32.53
N ALA A 1042 13.13 29.30 -32.44
CA ALA A 1042 12.15 29.14 -33.52
C ALA A 1042 11.65 30.49 -34.05
N LEU A 1043 11.92 31.60 -33.35
CA LEU A 1043 11.42 32.93 -33.65
C LEU A 1043 12.25 33.64 -34.71
N LYS A 1044 11.61 34.49 -35.53
CA LYS A 1044 12.26 35.39 -36.50
C LYS A 1044 11.68 36.80 -36.44
N PRO A 1045 12.43 37.84 -36.86
CA PRO A 1045 11.87 39.18 -37.03
C PRO A 1045 10.72 39.20 -38.05
N GLY A 1046 9.73 40.07 -37.81
CA GLY A 1046 8.51 40.16 -38.63
C GLY A 1046 7.50 39.06 -38.30
N ARG A 1047 6.84 38.53 -39.34
CA ARG A 1047 5.71 37.61 -39.21
C ARG A 1047 6.13 36.20 -38.82
N ASN A 1048 5.53 35.67 -37.76
CA ASN A 1048 5.70 34.31 -37.26
C ASN A 1048 4.38 33.54 -37.33
N THR A 1049 4.44 32.25 -37.62
CA THR A 1049 3.30 31.35 -37.46
C THR A 1049 3.39 30.63 -36.12
N VAL A 1050 2.25 30.43 -35.48
CA VAL A 1050 2.14 29.62 -34.27
C VAL A 1050 1.00 28.63 -34.40
N GLN A 1051 1.31 27.39 -34.04
CA GLN A 1051 0.35 26.32 -33.91
C GLN A 1051 0.44 25.76 -32.49
N VAL A 1052 -0.71 25.68 -31.81
CA VAL A 1052 -0.82 25.13 -30.46
C VAL A 1052 -1.79 23.96 -30.51
N LYS A 1053 -1.26 22.74 -30.34
CA LYS A 1053 -2.09 21.53 -30.26
C LYS A 1053 -2.47 21.27 -28.82
N VAL A 1054 -3.71 21.60 -28.46
CA VAL A 1054 -4.23 21.42 -27.11
C VAL A 1054 -5.03 20.13 -27.00
N THR A 1055 -4.67 19.30 -26.03
CA THR A 1055 -5.35 18.04 -25.76
C THR A 1055 -6.03 18.10 -24.39
N ASN A 1056 -7.33 17.81 -24.37
CA ASN A 1056 -8.14 17.72 -23.15
C ASN A 1056 -8.36 16.24 -22.76
N LEU A 1057 -9.36 15.94 -21.93
CA LEU A 1057 -9.61 14.61 -21.37
C LEU A 1057 -10.89 14.00 -21.91
N TRP A 1058 -11.03 12.67 -21.82
CA TRP A 1058 -12.22 11.93 -22.29
C TRP A 1058 -13.54 12.31 -21.61
N VAL A 1059 -13.49 12.94 -20.43
CA VAL A 1059 -14.67 13.28 -19.60
C VAL A 1059 -15.78 13.97 -20.42
N ASN A 1060 -15.45 15.01 -21.18
CA ASN A 1060 -16.46 15.80 -21.89
C ASN A 1060 -17.17 14.99 -22.99
N ARG A 1061 -16.44 14.15 -23.72
CA ARG A 1061 -17.03 13.27 -24.75
C ARG A 1061 -17.85 12.14 -24.14
N LEU A 1062 -17.41 11.57 -23.00
CA LEU A 1062 -18.21 10.58 -22.25
C LEU A 1062 -19.54 11.17 -21.78
N ILE A 1063 -19.54 12.40 -21.27
CA ILE A 1063 -20.76 13.15 -20.91
C ILE A 1063 -21.61 13.47 -22.15
N GLY A 1064 -20.95 13.85 -23.26
CA GLY A 1064 -21.60 14.10 -24.54
C GLY A 1064 -22.32 12.87 -25.10
N ASP A 1065 -21.75 11.68 -24.93
CA ASP A 1065 -22.33 10.41 -25.38
C ASP A 1065 -23.43 9.89 -24.44
N ALA A 1066 -23.55 10.46 -23.24
CA ALA A 1066 -24.64 10.20 -22.31
C ALA A 1066 -25.87 11.09 -22.59
N GLN A 1067 -25.78 12.08 -23.47
CA GLN A 1067 -26.89 12.99 -23.77
C GLN A 1067 -28.08 12.24 -24.38
N PRO A 1068 -29.34 12.55 -23.99
CA PRO A 1068 -30.52 11.78 -24.40
C PRO A 1068 -30.75 11.67 -25.92
N ALA A 1069 -30.28 12.66 -26.69
CA ALA A 1069 -30.45 12.70 -28.14
C ALA A 1069 -29.39 11.88 -28.91
N VAL A 1070 -28.36 11.35 -28.23
CA VAL A 1070 -27.27 10.60 -28.87
C VAL A 1070 -27.61 9.12 -28.96
N THR A 1071 -27.83 8.64 -30.18
CA THR A 1071 -28.16 7.23 -30.47
C THR A 1071 -26.94 6.41 -30.93
N SER A 1072 -25.91 7.08 -31.44
CA SER A 1072 -24.63 6.48 -31.84
C SER A 1072 -23.51 7.13 -31.04
N LYS A 1073 -22.84 6.34 -30.19
CA LYS A 1073 -21.76 6.82 -29.32
C LYS A 1073 -20.44 6.82 -30.07
N ILE A 1074 -19.60 7.80 -29.77
CA ILE A 1074 -18.21 7.87 -30.23
C ILE A 1074 -17.33 7.00 -29.33
N THR A 1075 -17.73 6.88 -28.06
CA THR A 1075 -16.96 6.22 -27.02
C THR A 1075 -17.47 4.83 -26.66
N PHE A 1076 -16.56 4.03 -26.11
CA PHE A 1076 -16.81 2.74 -25.49
C PHE A 1076 -16.04 2.66 -24.17
N THR A 1077 -16.73 2.22 -23.11
CA THR A 1077 -16.19 1.89 -21.80
C THR A 1077 -16.81 0.59 -21.29
N THR A 1078 -16.11 -0.13 -20.42
CA THR A 1078 -16.60 -1.39 -19.82
C THR A 1078 -17.78 -1.17 -18.87
N MET A 1079 -17.89 0.02 -18.29
CA MET A 1079 -18.96 0.44 -17.40
C MET A 1079 -19.27 1.94 -17.58
N PRO A 1080 -20.47 2.41 -17.22
CA PRO A 1080 -20.80 3.83 -17.30
C PRO A 1080 -20.14 4.62 -16.16
N PHE A 1081 -19.40 5.67 -16.51
CA PHE A 1081 -18.72 6.54 -15.53
C PHE A 1081 -19.40 7.90 -15.31
N TYR A 1082 -20.11 8.40 -16.32
CA TYR A 1082 -20.70 9.74 -16.34
C TYR A 1082 -22.16 9.71 -16.79
N ARG A 1083 -22.93 10.67 -16.27
CA ARG A 1083 -24.34 10.91 -16.64
C ARG A 1083 -24.45 12.16 -17.51
N ALA A 1084 -25.60 12.34 -18.16
CA ALA A 1084 -25.85 13.50 -19.03
C ALA A 1084 -25.75 14.85 -18.31
N ASP A 1085 -26.03 14.86 -17.00
CA ASP A 1085 -26.02 16.03 -16.11
C ASP A 1085 -24.69 16.20 -15.35
N SER A 1086 -23.71 15.33 -15.58
CA SER A 1086 -22.39 15.48 -14.98
C SER A 1086 -21.71 16.77 -15.48
N PRO A 1087 -20.96 17.49 -14.63
CA PRO A 1087 -20.35 18.75 -15.02
C PRO A 1087 -19.25 18.52 -16.06
N LEU A 1088 -19.22 19.37 -17.09
CA LEU A 1088 -18.12 19.40 -18.06
C LEU A 1088 -16.86 19.99 -17.42
N LEU A 1089 -15.71 19.51 -17.87
CA LEU A 1089 -14.42 20.08 -17.52
C LEU A 1089 -14.05 21.20 -18.50
N PRO A 1090 -13.52 22.35 -18.01
CA PRO A 1090 -12.92 23.36 -18.89
C PRO A 1090 -11.94 22.74 -19.88
N SER A 1091 -11.90 23.26 -21.11
CA SER A 1091 -11.23 22.57 -22.22
C SER A 1091 -10.69 23.53 -23.28
N GLY A 1092 -9.51 23.26 -23.82
CA GLY A 1092 -8.92 23.99 -24.96
C GLY A 1092 -7.91 25.06 -24.56
N LEU A 1093 -7.57 25.93 -25.50
CA LEU A 1093 -6.72 27.10 -25.30
C LEU A 1093 -7.60 28.29 -24.84
N LEU A 1094 -7.49 28.67 -23.57
CA LEU A 1094 -8.30 29.74 -22.98
C LEU A 1094 -7.58 31.09 -23.04
N GLY A 1095 -6.24 31.09 -23.04
CA GLY A 1095 -5.44 32.31 -23.17
C GLY A 1095 -5.38 33.13 -21.88
N PRO A 1096 -4.99 34.41 -21.97
CA PRO A 1096 -4.49 35.10 -23.16
C PRO A 1096 -3.11 34.57 -23.59
N VAL A 1097 -2.86 34.53 -24.91
CA VAL A 1097 -1.55 34.12 -25.46
C VAL A 1097 -0.69 35.34 -25.75
N ARG A 1098 0.55 35.34 -25.25
CA ARG A 1098 1.49 36.46 -25.39
C ARG A 1098 2.93 35.98 -25.54
N VAL A 1099 3.74 36.79 -26.22
CA VAL A 1099 5.20 36.62 -26.29
C VAL A 1099 5.85 37.60 -25.33
N LEU A 1100 6.72 37.09 -24.46
CA LEU A 1100 7.51 37.85 -23.49
C LEU A 1100 8.99 37.83 -23.93
N GLU A 1101 9.67 38.98 -23.83
CA GLU A 1101 11.12 39.08 -23.97
C GLU A 1101 11.72 39.04 -22.56
N ALA A 1102 12.63 38.08 -22.34
CA ALA A 1102 13.36 37.88 -21.09
C ALA A 1102 14.81 38.33 -21.29
N THR A 1103 15.18 39.44 -20.64
CA THR A 1103 16.51 40.04 -20.76
C THR A 1103 17.28 39.92 -19.43
N PRO A 1104 18.49 39.32 -19.42
CA PRO A 1104 19.33 39.28 -18.23
C PRO A 1104 19.93 40.67 -17.94
N ALA A 1105 19.97 41.04 -16.66
CA ALA A 1105 20.71 42.20 -16.18
C ALA A 1105 22.22 42.04 -16.41
N ALA A 1106 22.97 43.15 -16.49
CA ALA A 1106 24.43 43.10 -16.62
C ALA A 1106 25.05 42.42 -15.37
N ALA A 1107 25.91 41.42 -15.59
CA ALA A 1107 26.51 40.66 -14.49
C ALA A 1107 27.48 41.51 -13.66
N THR A 1108 27.28 41.59 -12.34
CA THR A 1108 28.23 42.13 -11.38
C THR A 1108 28.94 40.99 -10.65
N VAL A 1109 30.23 40.78 -10.92
CA VAL A 1109 31.08 39.87 -10.16
C VAL A 1109 31.73 40.68 -9.05
N LYS A 1110 31.35 40.44 -7.78
CA LYS A 1110 32.14 40.89 -6.64
C LYS A 1110 33.15 39.79 -6.32
N GLN A 1111 34.44 40.11 -6.48
CA GLN A 1111 35.56 39.24 -6.11
C GLN A 1111 35.63 39.04 -4.60
#